data_AF-A0A2J7THE4-F1
#
_entry.id   AF-A0A2J7THE4-F1
#
_cell.length_a   1.000
_cell.length_b   1.000
_cell.length_c   1.000
_cell.angle_alpha   90.00
_cell.angle_beta   90.00
_cell.angle_gamma   90.00
#
_symmetry.space_group_name_H-M   'P 1'
#
loop_
_entity.id
_entity.type
_entity.pdbx_description
1 polymer ?
#
loop_
_entity_poly.entity_id
_entity_poly.type
_entity_poly.pdbx_seq_one_letter_code
_entity_poly.pdbx_strand_id
1 'polypeptide(L)'
;MFLDIESSGAFSVASAAPSRRQFIKVSAAAGGGLLLGFHLPGAALADAAKTGAFAGFAPNAFVRIGRDGKTAIIVAQVEMGQGTFTAMPMLVAEELEVGLDQISVEQAPPDDKLYANPLLGFQVTGGSTSVRALWKPLLTAGAVARTLLIKAAAEEWKVDPSTLHAEKGEVIDKASGRKLAYGALADKAATYPAPDQVPLKDPKDFKLVGTPAKRVDTPLKVNGSAKYGIDVILPGMKFADVAACPTFGGKLKSVNDEKAKAVRGVRQIVKLDDAVAVIADHYGAAKKGLAALEIEWDDGPNAKFSQDELIAQMKQAATLDGAVGEKAGDAAKAIAGAARKFDAVYEQPFLAHAALEPQNCTVHARKDGCDIWTGTQVITRAQAVSAKVLGLPVEKVQVHNHLIGGGFGRRLDVDAIAQAVAIAKQVEGPVKVIWSREEDIQHDVYRPYYYDVLSAGLDDKGVVAGFSHRVVGSSILARWAPPLFKNGLDSDAVEGGSGPYSFDNLLVDYVRHEPPAGMTTGWWRGVGSTHNSFMVEGFVDELAAAAKKDPVEFRRALLGKAPRAKAVLDLAAEKAGWGSPLPAGSGRGVSLIFAFGSYLAQVAEVAVAGDGSVQVTRIVAAFDCGRQVNPNTLKAQIEGGQIFGITAALYGGITLKDGRVEQTNFDSYQLLRINEAPKMETYFIESTEPPGGAGEPGTAGIAPAVVNAIFAATGKRLRKLPIDANALKSA
;
A
#
# COMPACT_ATOMS: atom_id res chain seq x y z
N MET A 1 -13.12 1.98 13.72
CA MET A 1 -13.35 2.11 15.17
C MET A 1 -13.69 3.56 15.43
N PHE A 2 -14.98 3.85 15.54
CA PHE A 2 -15.51 5.12 16.02
C PHE A 2 -16.47 4.72 17.13
N LEU A 3 -16.20 5.21 18.35
CA LEU A 3 -17.14 5.49 19.44
C LEU A 3 -16.32 5.76 20.71
N ASP A 4 -16.47 6.99 21.21
CA ASP A 4 -16.06 7.44 22.55
C ASP A 4 -16.71 6.59 23.65
N ILE A 5 -16.07 6.52 24.83
CA ILE A 5 -16.69 6.55 26.17
C ILE A 5 -15.58 6.65 27.23
N GLU A 6 -15.64 7.71 28.06
CA GLU A 6 -14.98 7.86 29.35
C GLU A 6 -15.82 7.24 30.48
N SER A 7 -15.19 6.58 31.47
CA SER A 7 -15.29 6.91 32.92
C SER A 7 -14.78 5.80 33.87
N SER A 8 -13.85 6.25 34.72
CA SER A 8 -13.44 5.92 36.11
C SER A 8 -13.79 4.60 36.84
N GLY A 9 -12.77 4.11 37.58
CA GLY A 9 -12.90 3.29 38.79
C GLY A 9 -11.54 2.90 39.39
N ALA A 10 -11.13 3.55 40.49
CA ALA A 10 -9.82 3.38 41.15
C ALA A 10 -9.83 2.28 42.23
N PHE A 11 -8.71 1.55 42.36
CA PHE A 11 -8.32 0.84 43.59
C PHE A 11 -6.80 0.92 43.80
N SER A 12 -6.40 1.25 45.03
CA SER A 12 -5.02 1.43 45.52
C SER A 12 -4.59 0.20 46.33
N VAL A 13 -3.36 -0.28 46.14
CA VAL A 13 -2.62 -1.08 47.13
C VAL A 13 -1.11 -0.74 47.06
N ALA A 14 -0.50 -0.55 48.23
CA ALA A 14 0.84 -0.02 48.42
C ALA A 14 1.97 -1.07 48.57
N SER A 15 3.18 -0.63 48.19
CA SER A 15 4.53 -0.93 48.71
C SER A 15 5.21 -2.28 48.43
N ALA A 16 6.41 -2.23 47.82
CA ALA A 16 7.72 -2.37 48.50
C ALA A 16 8.86 -2.46 47.46
N ALA A 17 9.96 -1.73 47.67
CA ALA A 17 11.18 -1.77 46.85
C ALA A 17 12.21 -2.80 47.36
N PRO A 18 13.09 -3.33 46.48
CA PRO A 18 14.51 -3.32 46.82
C PRO A 18 15.43 -2.91 45.65
N SER A 19 16.71 -2.78 45.97
CA SER A 19 17.70 -1.84 45.42
C SER A 19 18.78 -2.47 44.52
N ARG A 20 19.29 -1.62 43.60
CA ARG A 20 20.69 -1.43 43.15
C ARG A 20 21.62 -2.66 43.00
N ARG A 21 21.73 -3.19 41.76
CA ARG A 21 22.99 -3.47 41.02
C ARG A 21 22.69 -4.18 39.68
N GLN A 22 22.95 -3.52 38.55
CA GLN A 22 23.71 -4.08 37.42
C GLN A 22 23.94 -3.05 36.32
N PHE A 23 25.18 -3.02 35.85
CA PHE A 23 25.84 -1.97 35.06
C PHE A 23 26.35 -2.61 33.76
N ILE A 24 26.06 -1.93 32.64
CA ILE A 24 26.78 -1.84 31.35
C ILE A 24 27.24 -3.13 30.64
N LYS A 25 26.86 -3.22 29.35
CA LYS A 25 27.75 -3.73 28.28
C LYS A 25 27.75 -2.76 27.08
N VAL A 26 28.91 -2.14 26.87
CA VAL A 26 29.32 -1.38 25.68
C VAL A 26 29.81 -2.37 24.63
N SER A 27 29.33 -2.26 23.40
CA SER A 27 29.96 -2.89 22.23
C SER A 27 30.47 -1.78 21.32
N ALA A 28 31.79 -1.56 21.32
CA ALA A 28 32.46 -0.64 20.41
C ALA A 28 32.50 -1.25 19.00
N ALA A 29 31.86 -0.61 18.02
CA ALA A 29 32.08 -0.92 16.62
C ALA A 29 33.36 -0.18 16.17
N ALA A 30 34.32 -0.94 15.64
CA ALA A 30 35.53 -0.42 15.02
C ALA A 30 35.15 0.35 13.74
N GLY A 31 34.92 1.66 13.88
CA GLY A 31 34.49 2.54 12.80
C GLY A 31 33.83 3.83 13.27
N GLY A 32 34.41 4.52 14.26
CA GLY A 32 34.23 5.98 14.46
C GLY A 32 32.83 6.57 14.69
N GLY A 33 31.80 5.79 15.03
CA GLY A 33 30.46 6.30 15.37
C GLY A 33 29.89 5.64 16.61
N LEU A 34 29.54 6.42 17.63
CA LEU A 34 28.73 5.95 18.75
C LEU A 34 27.29 5.74 18.24
N LEU A 35 26.82 4.50 18.29
CA LEU A 35 25.43 4.12 18.04
C LEU A 35 24.56 4.69 19.18
N LEU A 36 23.88 5.82 18.93
CA LEU A 36 22.84 6.36 19.80
C LEU A 36 21.53 5.62 19.51
N GLY A 37 21.36 4.44 20.12
CA GLY A 37 20.04 3.87 20.39
C GLY A 37 19.72 4.09 21.86
N PHE A 38 18.72 4.92 22.17
CA PHE A 38 18.30 5.12 23.55
C PHE A 38 17.63 3.85 24.08
N HIS A 39 18.17 3.30 25.18
CA HIS A 39 17.50 2.27 25.98
C HIS A 39 16.65 2.98 27.04
N LEU A 40 15.32 2.80 27.01
CA LEU A 40 14.45 3.21 28.11
C LEU A 40 14.66 2.24 29.30
N PRO A 41 14.78 2.73 30.55
CA PRO A 41 14.99 1.88 31.71
C PRO A 41 13.77 0.99 31.99
N GLY A 42 14.01 -0.30 32.19
CA GLY A 42 13.00 -1.36 32.29
C GLY A 42 11.95 -1.25 33.40
N ALA A 43 12.06 -0.29 34.32
CA ALA A 43 11.06 -0.08 35.37
C ALA A 43 9.85 0.76 34.91
N ALA A 44 10.00 1.63 33.90
CA ALA A 44 8.89 2.43 33.36
C ALA A 44 7.94 1.61 32.45
N LEU A 45 8.39 0.45 31.96
CA LEU A 45 7.60 -0.47 31.12
C LEU A 45 6.57 -1.27 31.92
N ALA A 46 6.76 -1.46 33.23
CA ALA A 46 5.87 -2.26 34.07
C ALA A 46 4.60 -1.51 34.53
N ASP A 47 4.69 -0.18 34.67
CA ASP A 47 3.52 0.66 35.03
C ASP A 47 2.68 1.05 33.81
N ALA A 48 3.30 1.19 32.63
CA ALA A 48 2.60 1.46 31.37
C ALA A 48 1.62 0.35 30.94
N ALA A 49 1.88 -0.89 31.35
CA ALA A 49 1.03 -2.04 31.03
C ALA A 49 -0.29 -2.08 31.82
N LYS A 50 -0.44 -1.28 32.89
CA LYS A 50 -1.62 -1.31 33.78
C LYS A 50 -2.68 -0.25 33.49
N THR A 51 -2.38 0.77 32.67
CA THR A 51 -3.25 1.96 32.53
C THR A 51 -3.90 2.15 31.16
N GLY A 52 -3.59 1.30 30.16
CA GLY A 52 -4.22 1.39 28.84
C GLY A 52 -4.00 2.71 28.08
N ALA A 53 -3.09 3.56 28.56
CA ALA A 53 -2.66 4.77 27.88
C ALA A 53 -1.54 4.44 26.87
N PHE A 54 -1.55 5.06 25.69
CA PHE A 54 -0.40 5.05 24.78
C PHE A 54 0.83 5.60 25.51
N ALA A 55 1.65 4.70 26.05
CA ALA A 55 2.88 5.06 26.73
C ALA A 55 4.05 5.04 25.74
N GLY A 56 4.57 6.23 25.44
CA GLY A 56 5.90 6.40 24.86
C GLY A 56 5.95 6.68 23.37
N PHE A 57 5.41 7.81 22.92
CA PHE A 57 5.98 8.43 21.72
C PHE A 57 7.45 8.75 22.03
N ALA A 58 8.37 8.15 21.30
CA ALA A 58 9.80 8.39 21.42
C ALA A 58 10.26 9.25 20.22
N PRO A 59 10.13 10.59 20.26
CA PRO A 59 10.58 11.46 19.18
C PRO A 59 12.02 11.17 18.73
N ASN A 60 12.88 10.81 19.68
CA ASN A 60 14.29 10.43 19.47
C ASN A 60 14.48 9.12 18.68
N ALA A 61 13.42 8.31 18.48
CA ALA A 61 13.47 7.13 17.63
C ALA A 61 13.44 7.46 16.13
N PHE A 62 13.08 8.71 15.77
CA PHE A 62 12.93 9.19 14.39
C PHE A 62 14.02 10.15 13.95
N VAL A 63 14.75 10.77 14.88
CA VAL A 63 15.80 11.76 14.60
C VAL A 63 17.07 11.40 15.34
N ARG A 64 18.18 11.29 14.61
CA ARG A 64 19.52 11.12 15.18
C ARG A 64 20.44 12.22 14.67
N ILE A 65 21.09 12.93 15.59
CA ILE A 65 22.04 14.00 15.25
C ILE A 65 23.43 13.55 15.75
N GLY A 66 24.37 13.41 14.82
CA GLY A 66 25.76 13.11 15.14
C GLY A 66 26.50 14.34 15.67
N ARG A 67 27.61 14.12 16.39
CA ARG A 67 28.51 15.20 16.82
C ARG A 67 29.11 16.00 15.65
N ASP A 68 29.18 15.37 14.49
CA ASP A 68 29.59 15.99 13.23
C ASP A 68 28.47 16.82 12.57
N GLY A 69 27.31 16.95 13.23
CA GLY A 69 26.15 17.69 12.74
C GLY A 69 25.31 16.95 11.71
N LYS A 70 25.70 15.73 11.31
CA LYS A 70 24.91 14.93 10.37
C LYS A 70 23.62 14.49 11.02
N THR A 71 22.51 14.81 10.37
CA THR A 71 21.17 14.44 10.83
C THR A 71 20.67 13.24 10.05
N ALA A 72 20.35 12.14 10.73
CA ALA A 72 19.68 10.98 10.14
C ALA A 72 18.21 10.97 10.57
N ILE A 73 17.33 10.79 9.60
CA ILE A 73 15.90 10.61 9.83
C ILE A 73 15.57 9.13 9.64
N ILE A 74 15.10 8.52 10.71
CA ILE A 74 14.71 7.11 10.74
C ILE A 74 13.25 7.00 10.28
N VAL A 75 13.01 6.25 9.22
CA VAL A 75 11.72 6.12 8.56
C VAL A 75 11.17 4.72 8.79
N ALA A 76 10.01 4.64 9.46
CA ALA A 76 9.33 3.38 9.75
C ALA A 76 8.70 2.74 8.50
N GLN A 77 8.31 3.56 7.53
CA GLN A 77 7.70 3.16 6.27
C GLN A 77 8.78 2.82 5.25
N VAL A 78 8.41 2.06 4.22
CA VAL A 78 9.34 1.44 3.28
C VAL A 78 9.17 2.08 1.92
N GLU A 79 10.29 2.40 1.26
CA GLU A 79 10.31 3.02 -0.05
C GLU A 79 10.22 1.97 -1.18
N MET A 80 9.21 2.12 -2.03
CA MET A 80 8.93 1.26 -3.19
C MET A 80 8.62 2.04 -4.47
N GLY A 81 8.97 3.33 -4.51
CA GLY A 81 8.70 4.23 -5.64
C GLY A 81 7.78 5.40 -5.30
N GLN A 82 7.10 5.37 -4.16
CA GLN A 82 6.08 6.33 -3.73
C GLN A 82 6.62 7.56 -2.99
N GLY A 83 7.93 7.64 -2.72
CA GLY A 83 8.58 8.85 -2.21
C GLY A 83 8.40 9.09 -0.71
N THR A 84 8.09 8.06 0.08
CA THR A 84 8.03 8.15 1.55
C THR A 84 9.39 8.54 2.14
N PHE A 85 10.49 8.10 1.53
CA PHE A 85 11.84 8.49 1.95
C PHE A 85 12.18 9.96 1.67
N THR A 86 11.30 10.71 1.01
CA THR A 86 11.43 12.17 0.86
C THR A 86 10.34 12.89 1.65
N ALA A 87 9.08 12.51 1.45
CA ALA A 87 7.95 13.21 2.07
C ALA A 87 7.98 13.14 3.60
N MET A 88 8.32 12.00 4.21
CA MET A 88 8.39 11.90 5.66
C MET A 88 9.57 12.70 6.24
N PRO A 89 10.79 12.61 5.68
CA PRO A 89 11.88 13.50 6.11
C PRO A 89 11.59 14.98 5.94
N MET A 90 10.83 15.40 4.92
CA MET A 90 10.41 16.80 4.80
C MET A 90 9.65 17.30 6.02
N LEU A 91 8.81 16.46 6.65
CA LEU A 91 8.05 16.85 7.84
C LEU A 91 8.95 17.11 9.05
N VAL A 92 9.89 16.19 9.29
CA VAL A 92 10.86 16.35 10.37
C VAL A 92 11.77 17.54 10.09
N ALA A 93 12.30 17.65 8.87
CA ALA A 93 13.24 18.69 8.47
C ALA A 93 12.62 20.09 8.51
N GLU A 94 11.35 20.22 8.14
CA GLU A 94 10.59 21.47 8.24
C GLU A 94 10.62 22.00 9.67
N GLU A 95 10.24 21.18 10.64
CA GLU A 95 10.23 21.60 12.04
C GLU A 95 11.65 21.65 12.64
N LEU A 96 12.57 20.82 12.19
CA LEU A 96 13.95 20.82 12.67
C LEU A 96 14.80 21.98 12.10
N GLU A 97 14.27 22.76 11.16
CA GLU A 97 15.01 23.85 10.47
C GLU A 97 16.32 23.38 9.81
N VAL A 98 16.26 22.23 9.13
CA VAL A 98 17.37 21.68 8.32
C VAL A 98 16.93 21.50 6.86
N GLY A 99 17.87 21.65 5.93
CA GLY A 99 17.64 21.33 4.52
C GLY A 99 17.64 19.83 4.23
N LEU A 100 17.01 19.41 3.13
CA LEU A 100 17.05 18.01 2.67
C LEU A 100 18.45 17.55 2.26
N ASP A 101 19.34 18.48 1.94
CA ASP A 101 20.76 18.26 1.66
C ASP A 101 21.60 18.06 2.93
N GLN A 102 21.03 18.34 4.12
CA GLN A 102 21.69 18.18 5.41
C GLN A 102 21.28 16.89 6.14
N ILE A 103 20.42 16.08 5.54
CA ILE A 103 19.91 14.85 6.14
C ILE A 103 20.39 13.59 5.41
N SER A 104 20.36 12.49 6.15
CA SER A 104 20.39 11.13 5.61
C SER A 104 19.12 10.40 6.02
N VAL A 105 18.70 9.40 5.25
CA VAL A 105 17.49 8.63 5.51
C VAL A 105 17.86 7.20 5.81
N GLU A 106 17.33 6.68 6.91
CA GLU A 106 17.59 5.32 7.38
C GLU A 106 16.29 4.57 7.59
N GLN A 107 16.25 3.30 7.17
CA GLN A 107 15.11 2.43 7.42
C GLN A 107 15.09 2.01 8.90
N ALA A 108 13.93 2.12 9.55
CA ALA A 108 13.77 1.65 10.92
C ALA A 108 13.89 0.11 11.01
N PRO A 109 14.49 -0.43 12.09
CA PRO A 109 14.46 -1.86 12.39
C PRO A 109 13.03 -2.35 12.72
N PRO A 110 12.79 -3.68 12.79
CA PRO A 110 11.51 -4.21 13.26
C PRO A 110 11.28 -3.89 14.74
N ASP A 111 10.32 -3.03 15.04
CA ASP A 111 9.85 -2.76 16.40
C ASP A 111 8.45 -2.13 16.37
N ASP A 112 7.40 -2.93 16.56
CA ASP A 112 6.03 -2.42 16.59
C ASP A 112 5.79 -1.43 17.75
N LYS A 113 6.54 -1.52 18.86
CA LYS A 113 6.34 -0.61 20.00
C LYS A 113 6.81 0.80 19.66
N LEU A 114 7.88 0.93 18.88
CA LEU A 114 8.45 2.23 18.50
C LEU A 114 7.92 2.75 17.16
N TYR A 115 7.64 1.86 16.22
CA TYR A 115 7.44 2.20 14.80
C TYR A 115 6.07 1.78 14.26
N ALA A 116 5.14 1.36 15.13
CA ALA A 116 3.78 1.10 14.70
C ALA A 116 3.15 2.30 14.01
N ASN A 117 2.46 2.04 12.91
CA ASN A 117 1.60 3.00 12.26
C ASN A 117 0.41 3.31 13.18
N PRO A 118 0.22 4.57 13.62
CA PRO A 118 -0.84 4.91 14.57
C PRO A 118 -2.26 4.56 14.12
N LEU A 119 -2.51 4.48 12.81
CA LEU A 119 -3.83 4.12 12.27
C LEU A 119 -4.05 2.60 12.18
N LEU A 120 -2.98 1.80 12.20
CA LEU A 120 -3.04 0.35 11.94
C LEU A 120 -2.55 -0.51 13.12
N GLY A 121 -1.73 0.05 14.02
CA GLY A 121 -1.28 -0.60 15.26
C GLY A 121 -0.02 -1.47 15.13
N PHE A 122 0.63 -1.49 13.97
CA PHE A 122 1.88 -2.25 13.73
C PHE A 122 2.73 -1.57 12.66
N GLN A 123 4.01 -1.94 12.53
CA GLN A 123 4.96 -1.35 11.61
C GLN A 123 4.70 -1.84 10.18
N VAL A 124 4.02 -0.99 9.40
CA VAL A 124 3.57 -1.31 8.04
C VAL A 124 3.56 -0.10 7.12
N THR A 125 3.74 -0.38 5.83
CA THR A 125 3.47 0.56 4.73
C THR A 125 2.31 0.03 3.90
N GLY A 126 1.11 0.61 4.03
CA GLY A 126 -0.09 0.19 3.28
C GLY A 126 -1.31 1.07 3.59
N GLY A 127 -2.40 0.93 2.82
CA GLY A 127 -3.69 1.64 3.01
C GLY A 127 -3.61 3.17 2.90
N SER A 128 -2.63 3.67 2.12
CA SER A 128 -2.19 5.08 2.09
C SER A 128 -2.07 5.76 3.46
N THR A 129 -1.57 5.06 4.46
CA THR A 129 -1.49 5.58 5.83
C THR A 129 -0.18 6.33 6.14
N SER A 130 0.88 6.20 5.33
CA SER A 130 2.23 6.71 5.68
C SER A 130 2.23 8.17 6.13
N VAL A 131 1.85 9.10 5.26
CA VAL A 131 1.76 10.53 5.62
C VAL A 131 0.54 10.79 6.51
N ARG A 132 -0.61 10.17 6.20
CA ARG A 132 -1.87 10.39 6.94
C ARG A 132 -1.74 10.11 8.44
N ALA A 133 -1.03 9.04 8.80
CA ALA A 133 -0.82 8.62 10.19
C ALA A 133 0.34 9.36 10.86
N LEU A 134 1.37 9.75 10.10
CA LEU A 134 2.63 10.26 10.65
C LEU A 134 2.88 11.75 10.41
N TRP A 135 1.96 12.46 9.75
CA TRP A 135 2.01 13.90 9.53
C TRP A 135 2.28 14.68 10.83
N LYS A 136 1.38 14.56 11.82
CA LYS A 136 1.55 15.25 13.11
C LYS A 136 2.71 14.67 13.91
N PRO A 137 2.84 13.33 14.09
CA PRO A 137 3.96 12.75 14.83
C PRO A 137 5.34 13.21 14.34
N LEU A 138 5.58 13.28 13.04
CA LEU A 138 6.89 13.66 12.50
C LEU A 138 7.18 15.17 12.59
N LEU A 139 6.16 16.02 12.41
CA LEU A 139 6.29 17.45 12.71
C LEU A 139 6.65 17.64 14.19
N THR A 140 5.93 16.97 15.10
CA THR A 140 6.22 17.00 16.54
C THR A 140 7.63 16.49 16.83
N ALA A 141 8.11 15.44 16.16
CA ALA A 141 9.47 14.95 16.35
C ALA A 141 10.53 15.99 16.01
N GLY A 142 10.39 16.66 14.86
CA GLY A 142 11.29 17.75 14.46
C GLY A 142 11.24 18.94 15.43
N ALA A 143 10.05 19.32 15.87
CA ALA A 143 9.85 20.45 16.79
C ALA A 143 10.45 20.17 18.17
N VAL A 144 10.26 18.95 18.71
CA VAL A 144 10.88 18.51 19.97
C VAL A 144 12.40 18.58 19.88
N ALA A 145 13.00 18.01 18.83
CA ALA A 145 14.44 18.04 18.64
C ALA A 145 14.97 19.48 18.57
N ARG A 146 14.32 20.35 17.79
CA ARG A 146 14.64 21.79 17.72
C ARG A 146 14.60 22.46 19.09
N THR A 147 13.54 22.24 19.87
CA THR A 147 13.37 22.83 21.20
C THR A 147 14.47 22.40 22.17
N LEU A 148 14.85 21.13 22.16
CA LEU A 148 15.92 20.62 23.03
C LEU A 148 17.30 21.18 22.65
N LEU A 149 17.56 21.37 21.36
CA LEU A 149 18.80 22.00 20.86
C LEU A 149 18.88 23.48 21.24
N ILE A 150 17.77 24.22 21.07
CA ILE A 150 17.68 25.62 21.50
C ILE A 150 17.91 25.74 23.01
N LYS A 151 17.31 24.85 23.79
CA LYS A 151 17.52 24.80 25.25
C LYS A 151 18.99 24.56 25.60
N ALA A 152 19.66 23.62 24.94
CA ALA A 152 21.08 23.36 25.17
C ALA A 152 21.94 24.61 24.89
N ALA A 153 21.69 25.31 23.78
CA ALA A 153 22.41 26.55 23.44
C ALA A 153 22.11 27.68 24.41
N ALA A 154 20.85 27.83 24.84
CA ALA A 154 20.44 28.84 25.81
C ALA A 154 21.14 28.65 27.17
N GLU A 155 21.26 27.41 27.64
CA GLU A 155 22.01 27.08 28.86
C GLU A 155 23.51 27.38 28.71
N GLU A 156 24.11 27.05 27.56
CA GLU A 156 25.53 27.32 27.29
C GLU A 156 25.82 28.84 27.26
N TRP A 157 24.95 29.61 26.61
CA TRP A 157 25.12 31.05 26.46
C TRP A 157 24.55 31.89 27.61
N LYS A 158 23.82 31.27 28.54
CA LYS A 158 23.11 31.91 29.65
C LYS A 158 22.14 33.00 29.19
N VAL A 159 21.34 32.69 28.19
CA VAL A 159 20.30 33.58 27.61
C VAL A 159 18.93 32.92 27.65
N ASP A 160 17.87 33.71 27.43
CA ASP A 160 16.52 33.16 27.33
C ASP A 160 16.35 32.40 26.00
N PRO A 161 15.89 31.13 26.01
CA PRO A 161 15.71 30.34 24.78
C PRO A 161 14.76 30.98 23.75
N SER A 162 13.82 31.84 24.18
CA SER A 162 12.91 32.57 23.28
C SER A 162 13.62 33.62 22.42
N THR A 163 14.84 34.03 22.79
CA THR A 163 15.67 34.96 22.01
C THR A 163 16.50 34.26 20.92
N LEU A 164 16.55 32.93 20.96
CA LEU A 164 17.30 32.10 20.02
C LEU A 164 16.39 31.58 18.91
N HIS A 165 16.98 31.31 17.76
CA HIS A 165 16.28 30.66 16.65
C HIS A 165 17.13 29.55 16.06
N ALA A 166 16.45 28.58 15.49
CA ALA A 166 17.06 27.51 14.71
C ALA A 166 16.99 27.85 13.22
N GLU A 167 18.09 27.66 12.50
CA GLU A 167 18.13 27.80 11.05
C GLU A 167 19.31 26.99 10.48
N LYS A 168 19.07 26.23 9.41
CA LYS A 168 20.08 25.46 8.68
C LYS A 168 20.96 24.56 9.55
N GLY A 169 20.37 23.91 10.56
CA GLY A 169 21.11 23.02 11.47
C GLY A 169 22.00 23.75 12.48
N GLU A 170 21.74 25.04 12.72
CA GLU A 170 22.40 25.86 13.73
C GLU A 170 21.37 26.45 14.69
N VAL A 171 21.76 26.66 15.95
CA VAL A 171 21.08 27.59 16.85
C VAL A 171 21.82 28.92 16.80
N ILE A 172 21.07 30.01 16.61
CA ILE A 172 21.59 31.34 16.34
C ILE A 172 20.98 32.34 17.33
N ASP A 173 21.82 33.16 17.94
CA ASP A 173 21.44 34.32 18.73
C ASP A 173 21.48 35.57 17.83
N LYS A 174 20.33 36.14 17.45
CA LYS A 174 20.30 37.31 16.53
C LYS A 174 20.90 38.57 17.15
N ALA A 175 20.81 38.71 18.48
CA ALA A 175 21.26 39.92 19.16
C ALA A 175 22.79 40.00 19.18
N SER A 176 23.46 38.86 19.39
CA SER A 176 24.93 38.80 19.44
C SER A 176 25.59 38.30 18.14
N GLY A 177 24.84 37.66 17.25
CA GLY A 177 25.36 37.01 16.05
C GLY A 177 26.06 35.66 16.29
N ARG A 178 26.07 35.17 17.54
CA ARG A 178 26.69 33.87 17.89
C ARG A 178 25.88 32.70 17.33
N LYS A 179 26.59 31.61 17.04
CA LYS A 179 26.02 30.39 16.45
C LYS A 179 26.63 29.13 17.04
N LEU A 180 25.82 28.09 17.21
CA LEU A 180 26.27 26.73 17.53
C LEU A 180 25.60 25.74 16.57
N ALA A 181 26.41 24.91 15.91
CA ALA A 181 25.90 23.82 15.09
C ALA A 181 25.24 22.74 15.96
N TYR A 182 24.23 22.06 15.44
CA TYR A 182 23.50 21.03 16.20
C TYR A 182 24.39 19.92 16.75
N GLY A 183 25.45 19.55 16.03
CA GLY A 183 26.40 18.53 16.50
C GLY A 183 27.10 18.88 17.82
N ALA A 184 27.38 20.16 18.06
CA ALA A 184 27.97 20.64 19.32
C ALA A 184 26.96 20.57 20.49
N LEU A 185 25.67 20.67 20.18
CA LEU A 185 24.58 20.70 21.16
C LEU A 185 23.96 19.32 21.44
N ALA A 186 24.14 18.36 20.52
CA ALA A 186 23.43 17.09 20.50
C ALA A 186 23.57 16.29 21.81
N ASP A 187 24.80 16.16 22.32
CA ASP A 187 25.05 15.40 23.56
C ASP A 187 24.33 16.02 24.76
N LYS A 188 24.32 17.35 24.87
CA LYS A 188 23.64 18.05 25.95
C LYS A 188 22.11 17.97 25.79
N ALA A 189 21.60 18.20 24.58
CA ALA A 189 20.18 18.11 24.26
C ALA A 189 19.59 16.73 24.58
N ALA A 190 20.35 15.66 24.33
CA ALA A 190 20.00 14.27 24.63
C ALA A 190 19.81 13.97 26.13
N THR A 191 20.33 14.82 27.03
CA THR A 191 20.19 14.63 28.49
C THR A 191 18.86 15.15 29.04
N TYR A 192 18.12 15.94 28.27
CA TYR A 192 16.86 16.50 28.71
C TYR A 192 15.69 15.53 28.51
N PRO A 193 14.67 15.56 29.39
CA PRO A 193 13.41 14.92 29.07
C PRO A 193 12.78 15.60 27.84
N ALA A 194 12.11 14.80 27.01
CA ALA A 194 11.28 15.35 25.95
C ALA A 194 10.13 16.16 26.57
N PRO A 195 9.85 17.39 26.07
CA PRO A 195 8.70 18.15 26.53
C PRO A 195 7.38 17.47 26.12
N ASP A 196 6.37 17.56 26.99
CA ASP A 196 5.04 16.98 26.74
C ASP A 196 4.32 17.66 25.56
N GLN A 197 4.55 18.96 25.38
CA GLN A 197 3.98 19.76 24.30
C GLN A 197 5.04 20.69 23.70
N VAL A 198 5.00 20.82 22.38
CA VAL A 198 5.79 21.80 21.63
C VAL A 198 4.92 22.50 20.61
N PRO A 199 5.06 23.84 20.46
CA PRO A 199 4.40 24.53 19.36
C PRO A 199 4.98 24.07 18.03
N LEU A 200 4.09 23.70 17.11
CA LEU A 200 4.42 23.48 15.71
C LEU A 200 4.40 24.82 14.97
N LYS A 201 5.13 24.90 13.87
CA LYS A 201 5.06 26.04 12.95
C LYS A 201 3.65 26.17 12.38
N ASP A 202 3.24 27.40 12.12
CA ASP A 202 2.06 27.66 11.30
C ASP A 202 2.34 27.17 9.87
N PRO A 203 1.43 26.41 9.23
CA PRO A 203 1.63 25.95 7.85
C PRO A 203 1.93 27.05 6.82
N LYS A 204 1.59 28.32 7.09
CA LYS A 204 1.97 29.45 6.24
C LYS A 204 3.47 29.77 6.29
N ASP A 205 4.14 29.37 7.37
CA ASP A 205 5.57 29.59 7.62
C ASP A 205 6.42 28.39 7.16
N PHE A 206 5.80 27.36 6.58
CA PHE A 206 6.51 26.22 6.01
C PHE A 206 7.40 26.65 4.84
N LYS A 207 8.65 26.19 4.83
CA LYS A 207 9.65 26.50 3.79
C LYS A 207 9.92 25.33 2.84
N LEU A 208 9.67 24.10 3.31
CA LEU A 208 9.96 22.84 2.64
C LEU A 208 8.68 22.06 2.35
N VAL A 209 7.80 21.90 3.33
CA VAL A 209 6.52 21.20 3.15
C VAL A 209 5.62 21.97 2.19
N GLY A 210 5.09 21.27 1.18
CA GLY A 210 4.31 21.87 0.09
C GLY A 210 5.15 22.29 -1.11
N THR A 211 6.48 22.22 -1.04
CA THR A 211 7.36 22.51 -2.18
C THR A 211 7.56 21.29 -3.08
N PRO A 212 7.83 21.47 -4.39
CA PRO A 212 8.14 20.41 -5.33
C PRO A 212 9.58 19.87 -5.16
N ALA A 213 9.97 19.53 -3.93
CA ALA A 213 11.31 19.07 -3.60
C ALA A 213 11.70 17.81 -4.38
N LYS A 214 12.95 17.77 -4.85
CA LYS A 214 13.50 16.57 -5.50
C LYS A 214 13.68 15.46 -4.47
N ARG A 215 13.46 14.23 -4.92
CA ARG A 215 13.61 13.03 -4.11
C ARG A 215 15.05 12.82 -3.67
N VAL A 216 15.27 12.60 -2.38
CA VAL A 216 16.60 12.38 -1.78
C VAL A 216 17.20 11.04 -2.21
N ASP A 217 16.36 10.08 -2.59
CA ASP A 217 16.75 8.74 -3.02
C ASP A 217 16.93 8.59 -4.54
N THR A 218 16.66 9.64 -5.34
CA THR A 218 16.85 9.61 -6.80
C THR A 218 18.30 9.33 -7.22
N PRO A 219 19.34 9.99 -6.67
CA PRO A 219 20.72 9.80 -7.13
C PRO A 219 21.16 8.33 -7.12
N LEU A 220 20.81 7.59 -6.07
CA LEU A 220 21.15 6.17 -5.94
C LEU A 220 20.41 5.29 -6.97
N LYS A 221 19.20 5.69 -7.38
CA LYS A 221 18.38 4.92 -8.34
C LYS A 221 18.86 5.10 -9.77
N VAL A 222 19.26 6.31 -10.15
CA VAL A 222 19.67 6.61 -11.54
C VAL A 222 21.11 6.18 -11.87
N ASN A 223 21.97 6.01 -10.86
CA ASN A 223 23.35 5.57 -11.06
C ASN A 223 23.56 4.06 -10.77
N GLY A 224 22.49 3.32 -10.44
CA GLY A 224 22.53 1.89 -10.15
C GLY A 224 23.14 1.50 -8.80
N SER A 225 23.39 2.45 -7.88
CA SER A 225 23.93 2.14 -6.55
C SER A 225 22.87 1.81 -5.50
N ALA A 226 21.59 2.08 -5.79
CA ALA A 226 20.47 1.66 -4.96
C ALA A 226 20.49 0.14 -4.72
N LYS A 227 20.11 -0.29 -3.52
CA LYS A 227 20.10 -1.70 -3.12
C LYS A 227 18.67 -2.17 -2.86
N TYR A 228 18.22 -3.09 -3.70
CA TYR A 228 17.00 -3.87 -3.57
C TYR A 228 17.31 -5.22 -2.91
N GLY A 229 16.28 -5.93 -2.46
CA GLY A 229 16.45 -7.27 -1.87
C GLY A 229 17.19 -8.23 -2.81
N ILE A 230 16.88 -8.14 -4.11
CA ILE A 230 17.48 -9.01 -5.13
C ILE A 230 18.95 -8.72 -5.39
N ASP A 231 19.49 -7.57 -4.97
CA ASP A 231 20.90 -7.18 -5.20
C ASP A 231 21.86 -7.76 -4.16
N VAL A 232 21.35 -8.37 -3.10
CA VAL A 232 22.15 -8.82 -1.95
C VAL A 232 23.10 -9.94 -2.38
N ILE A 233 24.41 -9.79 -2.17
CA ILE A 233 25.39 -10.85 -2.42
C ILE A 233 26.20 -11.03 -1.14
N LEU A 234 26.23 -12.25 -0.61
CA LEU A 234 26.98 -12.60 0.59
C LEU A 234 28.12 -13.58 0.27
N PRO A 235 29.23 -13.57 1.04
CA PRO A 235 30.28 -14.57 0.90
C PRO A 235 29.72 -16.01 1.05
N GLY A 236 30.09 -16.89 0.13
CA GLY A 236 29.67 -18.30 0.14
C GLY A 236 28.21 -18.56 -0.23
N MET A 237 27.44 -17.52 -0.60
CA MET A 237 26.01 -17.62 -0.88
C MET A 237 25.69 -18.53 -2.06
N LYS A 238 24.60 -19.29 -1.92
CA LYS A 238 23.97 -20.07 -3.00
C LYS A 238 22.72 -19.38 -3.53
N PHE A 239 22.28 -19.80 -4.70
CA PHE A 239 21.07 -19.32 -5.35
C PHE A 239 20.08 -20.47 -5.49
N ALA A 240 18.80 -20.18 -5.29
CA ALA A 240 17.73 -21.12 -5.48
C ALA A 240 16.72 -20.60 -6.50
N ASP A 241 16.33 -21.47 -7.42
CA ASP A 241 15.13 -21.35 -8.24
C ASP A 241 14.13 -22.39 -7.74
N VAL A 242 12.84 -22.06 -7.76
CA VAL A 242 11.77 -22.86 -7.15
C VAL A 242 10.66 -23.12 -8.15
N ALA A 243 10.06 -24.29 -8.08
CA ALA A 243 8.79 -24.63 -8.71
C ALA A 243 7.82 -25.15 -7.64
N ALA A 244 6.71 -24.46 -7.45
CA ALA A 244 5.59 -24.91 -6.65
C ALA A 244 4.61 -25.75 -7.49
N CYS A 245 3.73 -26.47 -6.79
CA CYS A 245 2.69 -27.25 -7.43
C CYS A 245 1.76 -26.31 -8.22
N PRO A 246 1.58 -26.51 -9.54
CA PRO A 246 0.81 -25.58 -10.37
C PRO A 246 -0.68 -25.56 -10.00
N THR A 247 -1.19 -26.65 -9.43
CA THR A 247 -2.58 -26.76 -9.01
C THR A 247 -2.74 -26.34 -7.55
N PHE A 248 -3.70 -25.44 -7.29
CA PHE A 248 -3.97 -24.93 -5.95
C PHE A 248 -4.33 -26.06 -4.96
N GLY A 249 -3.61 -26.12 -3.83
CA GLY A 249 -3.82 -27.15 -2.81
C GLY A 249 -3.28 -28.54 -3.18
N GLY A 250 -2.59 -28.67 -4.31
CA GLY A 250 -1.83 -29.86 -4.68
C GLY A 250 -0.51 -29.99 -3.90
N LYS A 251 0.20 -31.10 -4.12
CA LYS A 251 1.40 -31.48 -3.37
C LYS A 251 2.48 -32.08 -4.25
N LEU A 252 3.72 -32.01 -3.79
CA LEU A 252 4.82 -32.78 -4.38
C LEU A 252 4.61 -34.27 -4.11
N LYS A 253 4.40 -35.06 -5.17
CA LYS A 253 4.26 -36.51 -5.07
C LYS A 253 5.63 -37.19 -5.14
N SER A 254 6.40 -36.89 -6.19
CA SER A 254 7.73 -37.45 -6.37
C SER A 254 8.62 -36.52 -7.21
N VAL A 255 9.95 -36.71 -7.10
CA VAL A 255 10.92 -36.02 -7.95
C VAL A 255 12.03 -37.00 -8.32
N ASN A 256 12.31 -37.10 -9.63
CA ASN A 256 13.56 -37.66 -10.13
C ASN A 256 14.53 -36.51 -10.42
N ASP A 257 15.65 -36.51 -9.70
CA ASP A 257 16.62 -35.42 -9.70
C ASP A 257 17.96 -35.76 -10.36
N GLU A 258 18.09 -36.92 -10.99
CA GLU A 258 19.36 -37.38 -11.58
C GLU A 258 19.90 -36.40 -12.62
N LYS A 259 19.04 -35.96 -13.55
CA LYS A 259 19.40 -35.00 -14.61
C LYS A 259 19.76 -33.63 -14.03
N ALA A 260 19.04 -33.18 -13.00
CA ALA A 260 19.33 -31.91 -12.34
C ALA A 260 20.69 -31.94 -11.61
N LYS A 261 21.01 -33.02 -10.91
CA LYS A 261 22.31 -33.20 -10.22
C LYS A 261 23.49 -33.28 -11.19
N ALA A 262 23.26 -33.70 -12.44
CA ALA A 262 24.28 -33.68 -13.49
C ALA A 262 24.60 -32.26 -14.02
N VAL A 263 23.74 -31.27 -13.77
CA VAL A 263 23.99 -29.88 -14.19
C VAL A 263 25.12 -29.28 -13.36
N ARG A 264 26.21 -28.86 -14.02
CA ARG A 264 27.35 -28.22 -13.37
C ARG A 264 26.90 -27.00 -12.57
N GLY A 265 27.25 -26.99 -11.28
CA GLY A 265 26.93 -25.90 -10.35
C GLY A 265 25.71 -26.15 -9.49
N VAL A 266 24.89 -27.17 -9.79
CA VAL A 266 23.84 -27.65 -8.89
C VAL A 266 24.48 -28.34 -7.69
N ARG A 267 23.97 -28.03 -6.50
CA ARG A 267 24.52 -28.48 -5.20
C ARG A 267 23.54 -29.33 -4.42
N GLN A 268 22.26 -28.96 -4.44
CA GLN A 268 21.25 -29.64 -3.65
C GLN A 268 19.88 -29.45 -4.30
N ILE A 269 19.01 -30.45 -4.10
CA ILE A 269 17.59 -30.37 -4.39
C ILE A 269 16.87 -30.37 -3.05
N VAL A 270 16.10 -29.33 -2.78
CA VAL A 270 15.32 -29.17 -1.56
C VAL A 270 13.86 -29.43 -1.89
N LYS A 271 13.21 -30.29 -1.10
CA LYS A 271 11.81 -30.64 -1.25
C LYS A 271 11.02 -30.00 -0.11
N LEU A 272 9.89 -29.40 -0.45
CA LEU A 272 8.82 -28.98 0.47
C LEU A 272 7.57 -29.81 0.17
N ASP A 273 6.51 -29.65 0.96
CA ASP A 273 5.26 -30.40 0.78
C ASP A 273 4.57 -30.11 -0.57
N ASP A 274 4.70 -28.88 -1.06
CA ASP A 274 4.03 -28.34 -2.25
C ASP A 274 5.01 -27.72 -3.26
N ALA A 275 6.32 -27.85 -3.06
CA ALA A 275 7.32 -27.22 -3.92
C ALA A 275 8.65 -27.99 -3.95
N VAL A 276 9.45 -27.73 -4.98
CA VAL A 276 10.84 -28.17 -5.08
C VAL A 276 11.74 -27.01 -5.47
N ALA A 277 12.90 -26.90 -4.83
CA ALA A 277 13.89 -25.87 -5.10
C ALA A 277 15.25 -26.48 -5.48
N VAL A 278 15.92 -25.88 -6.47
CA VAL A 278 17.26 -26.27 -6.89
C VAL A 278 18.27 -25.25 -6.39
N ILE A 279 19.17 -25.70 -5.51
CA ILE A 279 20.22 -24.88 -4.92
C ILE A 279 21.49 -25.02 -5.75
N ALA A 280 22.07 -23.90 -6.17
CA ALA A 280 23.23 -23.86 -7.04
C ALA A 280 24.21 -22.73 -6.71
N ASP A 281 25.40 -22.77 -7.29
CA ASP A 281 26.43 -21.73 -7.11
C ASP A 281 26.06 -20.38 -7.72
N HIS A 282 25.19 -20.37 -8.73
CA HIS A 282 24.67 -19.17 -9.37
C HIS A 282 23.27 -19.44 -9.94
N TYR A 283 22.47 -18.39 -10.09
CA TYR A 283 21.07 -18.53 -10.47
C TYR A 283 20.88 -19.24 -11.83
N GLY A 284 21.74 -18.99 -12.82
CA GLY A 284 21.66 -19.69 -14.11
C GLY A 284 21.81 -21.22 -14.03
N ALA A 285 22.56 -21.76 -13.05
CA ALA A 285 22.65 -23.20 -12.82
C ALA A 285 21.42 -23.72 -12.07
N ALA A 286 20.88 -22.93 -11.13
CA ALA A 286 19.61 -23.24 -10.46
C ALA A 286 18.47 -23.39 -11.48
N LYS A 287 18.30 -22.41 -12.40
CA LYS A 287 17.27 -22.47 -13.46
C LYS A 287 17.43 -23.71 -14.35
N LYS A 288 18.66 -23.99 -14.79
CA LYS A 288 18.95 -25.17 -15.64
C LYS A 288 18.69 -26.48 -14.92
N GLY A 289 19.04 -26.56 -13.64
CA GLY A 289 18.76 -27.73 -12.82
C GLY A 289 17.26 -27.91 -12.59
N LEU A 290 16.52 -26.84 -12.29
CA LEU A 290 15.07 -26.88 -12.10
C LEU A 290 14.36 -27.36 -13.37
N ALA A 291 14.74 -26.82 -14.54
CA ALA A 291 14.22 -27.26 -15.83
C ALA A 291 14.58 -28.72 -16.19
N ALA A 292 15.58 -29.31 -15.53
CA ALA A 292 15.98 -30.71 -15.74
C ALA A 292 15.35 -31.67 -14.72
N LEU A 293 14.61 -31.18 -13.72
CA LEU A 293 13.86 -32.03 -12.81
C LEU A 293 12.69 -32.69 -13.53
N GLU A 294 12.47 -33.95 -13.21
CA GLU A 294 11.24 -34.67 -13.55
C GLU A 294 10.37 -34.69 -12.29
N ILE A 295 9.37 -33.81 -12.26
CA ILE A 295 8.51 -33.61 -11.10
C ILE A 295 7.15 -34.26 -11.36
N GLU A 296 6.69 -35.08 -10.43
CA GLU A 296 5.31 -35.54 -10.39
C GLU A 296 4.57 -34.82 -9.27
N TRP A 297 3.46 -34.19 -9.64
CA TRP A 297 2.55 -33.54 -8.70
C TRP A 297 1.37 -34.47 -8.38
N ASP A 298 0.85 -34.34 -7.16
CA ASP A 298 -0.51 -34.71 -6.83
C ASP A 298 -1.36 -33.45 -6.93
N ASP A 299 -2.16 -33.35 -7.99
CA ASP A 299 -2.95 -32.14 -8.31
C ASP A 299 -4.04 -31.85 -7.26
N GLY A 300 -4.31 -32.78 -6.35
CA GLY A 300 -5.20 -32.54 -5.22
C GLY A 300 -6.67 -32.29 -5.62
N PRO A 301 -7.48 -31.71 -4.71
CA PRO A 301 -8.93 -31.62 -4.86
C PRO A 301 -9.38 -30.63 -5.95
N ASN A 302 -8.54 -29.65 -6.30
CA ASN A 302 -8.91 -28.58 -7.23
C ASN A 302 -8.49 -28.86 -8.68
N ALA A 303 -8.01 -30.07 -9.02
CA ALA A 303 -7.47 -30.42 -10.35
C ALA A 303 -8.40 -30.16 -11.55
N LYS A 304 -9.69 -29.96 -11.32
CA LYS A 304 -10.70 -29.65 -12.35
C LYS A 304 -11.36 -28.29 -12.18
N PHE A 305 -10.95 -27.51 -11.17
CA PHE A 305 -11.56 -26.23 -10.88
C PHE A 305 -11.32 -25.25 -12.03
N SER A 306 -12.34 -24.46 -12.37
CA SER A 306 -12.29 -23.53 -13.50
C SER A 306 -12.84 -22.15 -13.13
N GLN A 307 -12.51 -21.16 -13.95
CA GLN A 307 -13.05 -19.81 -13.81
C GLN A 307 -14.58 -19.78 -13.88
N ASP A 308 -15.18 -20.56 -14.78
CA ASP A 308 -16.64 -20.63 -14.94
C ASP A 308 -17.32 -21.21 -13.70
N GLU A 309 -16.70 -22.21 -13.07
CA GLU A 309 -17.19 -22.78 -11.81
C GLU A 309 -17.18 -21.73 -10.68
N LEU A 310 -16.10 -20.96 -10.54
CA LEU A 310 -16.03 -19.86 -9.57
C LEU A 310 -17.16 -18.84 -9.78
N ILE A 311 -17.35 -18.37 -11.02
CA ILE A 311 -18.36 -17.37 -11.34
C ILE A 311 -19.77 -17.91 -11.05
N ALA A 312 -20.04 -19.19 -11.36
CA ALA A 312 -21.30 -19.83 -11.04
C ALA A 312 -21.56 -19.87 -9.52
N GLN A 313 -20.54 -20.20 -8.73
CA GLN A 313 -20.63 -20.20 -7.26
C GLN A 313 -20.86 -18.79 -6.70
N MET A 314 -20.17 -17.77 -7.23
CA MET A 314 -20.35 -16.37 -6.82
C MET A 314 -21.73 -15.83 -7.17
N LYS A 315 -22.27 -16.19 -8.35
CA LYS A 315 -23.63 -15.85 -8.73
C LYS A 315 -24.66 -16.45 -7.78
N GLN A 316 -24.44 -17.68 -7.30
CA GLN A 316 -25.27 -18.28 -6.26
C GLN A 316 -25.09 -17.57 -4.92
N ALA A 317 -23.86 -17.21 -4.54
CA ALA A 317 -23.59 -16.47 -3.30
C ALA A 317 -24.29 -15.10 -3.31
N ALA A 318 -24.39 -14.43 -4.44
CA ALA A 318 -25.06 -13.14 -4.58
C ALA A 318 -26.55 -13.17 -4.18
N THR A 319 -27.20 -14.34 -4.13
CA THR A 319 -28.60 -14.48 -3.69
C THR A 319 -28.75 -14.69 -2.18
N LEU A 320 -27.66 -14.84 -1.44
CA LEU A 320 -27.67 -15.02 0.01
C LEU A 320 -27.80 -13.67 0.74
N ASP A 321 -28.03 -13.73 2.04
CA ASP A 321 -28.01 -12.55 2.91
C ASP A 321 -26.58 -12.03 3.07
N GLY A 322 -26.41 -10.72 2.93
CA GLY A 322 -25.13 -10.03 3.08
C GLY A 322 -24.95 -9.40 4.46
N ALA A 323 -23.70 -9.31 4.91
CA ALA A 323 -23.32 -8.50 6.05
C ALA A 323 -23.43 -7.02 5.68
N VAL A 324 -24.20 -6.24 6.44
CA VAL A 324 -24.43 -4.82 6.16
C VAL A 324 -23.17 -4.01 6.44
N GLY A 325 -22.67 -3.31 5.43
CA GLY A 325 -21.55 -2.36 5.53
C GLY A 325 -22.03 -0.92 5.73
N GLU A 326 -22.96 -0.47 4.88
CA GLU A 326 -23.55 0.87 4.95
C GLU A 326 -25.07 0.78 4.76
N LYS A 327 -25.84 1.60 5.49
CA LYS A 327 -27.29 1.67 5.36
C LYS A 327 -27.83 3.05 5.69
N ALA A 328 -28.74 3.54 4.85
CA ALA A 328 -29.58 4.71 5.12
C ALA A 328 -31.00 4.42 4.63
N GLY A 329 -32.02 4.86 5.36
CA GLY A 329 -33.42 4.63 4.96
C GLY A 329 -33.76 3.16 4.66
N ASP A 330 -34.58 2.96 3.64
CA ASP A 330 -35.01 1.63 3.16
C ASP A 330 -34.86 1.54 1.63
N ALA A 331 -33.66 1.18 1.18
CA ALA A 331 -33.33 1.04 -0.25
C ALA A 331 -34.27 0.08 -0.98
N ALA A 332 -34.59 -1.07 -0.37
CA ALA A 332 -35.44 -2.08 -0.99
C ALA A 332 -36.84 -1.54 -1.26
N LYS A 333 -37.46 -0.89 -0.26
CA LYS A 333 -38.79 -0.26 -0.41
C LYS A 333 -38.76 0.89 -1.41
N ALA A 334 -37.74 1.74 -1.36
CA ALA A 334 -37.62 2.89 -2.25
C ALA A 334 -37.44 2.48 -3.72
N ILE A 335 -36.61 1.47 -3.99
CA ILE A 335 -36.42 0.89 -5.32
C ILE A 335 -37.73 0.24 -5.80
N ALA A 336 -38.42 -0.52 -4.94
CA ALA A 336 -39.67 -1.17 -5.29
C ALA A 336 -40.78 -0.16 -5.68
N GLY A 337 -40.80 1.03 -5.04
CA GLY A 337 -41.74 2.11 -5.34
C GLY A 337 -41.31 3.08 -6.44
N ALA A 338 -40.10 2.95 -6.99
CA ALA A 338 -39.58 3.86 -8.01
C ALA A 338 -40.27 3.70 -9.37
N ALA A 339 -40.36 4.80 -10.12
CA ALA A 339 -40.96 4.83 -11.45
C ALA A 339 -40.17 4.00 -12.47
N ARG A 340 -38.83 3.99 -12.34
CA ARG A 340 -37.93 3.17 -13.16
C ARG A 340 -36.93 2.46 -12.27
N LYS A 341 -36.71 1.18 -12.56
CA LYS A 341 -35.86 0.28 -11.76
C LYS A 341 -34.74 -0.25 -12.64
N PHE A 342 -33.56 -0.34 -12.06
CA PHE A 342 -32.35 -0.75 -12.74
C PHE A 342 -31.64 -1.80 -11.90
N ASP A 343 -31.23 -2.88 -12.54
CA ASP A 343 -30.38 -3.93 -11.97
C ASP A 343 -29.21 -4.17 -12.92
N ALA A 344 -28.02 -4.29 -12.36
CA ALA A 344 -26.80 -4.56 -13.11
C ALA A 344 -25.87 -5.48 -12.32
N VAL A 345 -25.18 -6.35 -13.06
CA VAL A 345 -24.08 -7.16 -12.54
C VAL A 345 -22.79 -6.59 -13.09
N TYR A 346 -21.80 -6.41 -12.22
CA TYR A 346 -20.44 -6.05 -12.60
C TYR A 346 -19.45 -7.12 -12.17
N GLU A 347 -18.46 -7.35 -13.00
CA GLU A 347 -17.46 -8.39 -12.79
C GLU A 347 -16.04 -7.82 -12.92
N GLN A 348 -15.17 -8.26 -12.02
CA GLN A 348 -13.76 -7.92 -12.06
C GLN A 348 -12.89 -9.15 -11.82
N PRO A 349 -11.81 -9.32 -12.60
CA PRO A 349 -11.01 -10.53 -12.58
C PRO A 349 -10.07 -10.52 -11.39
N PHE A 350 -9.51 -11.70 -11.10
CA PHE A 350 -8.28 -11.77 -10.31
C PHE A 350 -7.18 -10.96 -11.02
N LEU A 351 -6.35 -10.26 -10.25
CA LEU A 351 -5.22 -9.51 -10.79
C LEU A 351 -3.92 -9.92 -10.08
N ALA A 352 -2.88 -10.16 -10.87
CA ALA A 352 -1.52 -10.23 -10.39
C ALA A 352 -0.96 -8.82 -10.19
N HIS A 353 -0.07 -8.69 -9.21
CA HIS A 353 0.65 -7.45 -8.92
C HIS A 353 1.68 -7.12 -9.97
N ALA A 354 2.33 -8.18 -10.48
CA ALA A 354 3.32 -8.12 -11.56
C ALA A 354 4.43 -7.07 -11.32
N ALA A 355 4.92 -6.98 -10.08
CA ALA A 355 6.00 -6.08 -9.68
C ALA A 355 7.27 -6.37 -10.49
N LEU A 356 7.99 -5.34 -10.98
CA LEU A 356 9.16 -5.56 -11.85
C LEU A 356 10.26 -6.39 -11.18
N GLU A 357 10.51 -6.20 -9.88
CA GLU A 357 11.34 -7.09 -9.06
C GLU A 357 10.49 -8.29 -8.56
N PRO A 358 10.72 -9.52 -9.05
CA PRO A 358 10.01 -10.71 -8.58
C PRO A 358 10.26 -10.97 -7.08
N GLN A 359 9.41 -11.80 -6.47
CA GLN A 359 9.65 -12.24 -5.09
C GLN A 359 11.07 -12.81 -4.92
N ASN A 360 11.74 -12.32 -3.88
CA ASN A 360 13.07 -12.78 -3.53
C ASN A 360 13.34 -12.62 -2.04
N CYS A 361 14.17 -13.51 -1.50
CA CYS A 361 14.57 -13.47 -0.11
C CYS A 361 15.93 -14.17 0.04
N THR A 362 16.92 -13.44 0.58
CA THR A 362 18.20 -14.03 0.99
C THR A 362 18.12 -14.38 2.46
N VAL A 363 18.46 -15.61 2.81
CA VAL A 363 18.35 -16.13 4.17
C VAL A 363 19.66 -16.79 4.57
N HIS A 364 20.14 -16.49 5.76
CA HIS A 364 21.22 -17.23 6.42
C HIS A 364 20.69 -17.80 7.74
N ALA A 365 20.16 -19.02 7.68
CA ALA A 365 19.65 -19.73 8.84
C ALA A 365 20.79 -20.46 9.56
N ARG A 366 20.88 -20.27 10.88
CA ARG A 366 21.81 -20.97 11.77
C ARG A 366 21.04 -21.55 12.96
N LYS A 367 21.68 -22.40 13.74
CA LYS A 367 21.05 -23.06 14.89
C LYS A 367 20.56 -22.06 15.96
N ASP A 368 21.25 -20.94 16.12
CA ASP A 368 21.05 -19.96 17.19
C ASP A 368 20.61 -18.57 16.70
N GLY A 369 20.37 -18.42 15.39
CA GLY A 369 19.92 -17.15 14.81
C GLY A 369 19.69 -17.21 13.31
N CYS A 370 19.05 -16.17 12.78
CA CYS A 370 18.77 -16.03 11.35
C CYS A 370 18.94 -14.58 10.91
N ASP A 371 19.54 -14.38 9.74
CA ASP A 371 19.51 -13.10 9.04
C ASP A 371 18.74 -13.23 7.74
N ILE A 372 17.91 -12.23 7.45
CA ILE A 372 17.09 -12.16 6.25
C ILE A 372 17.33 -10.83 5.56
N TRP A 373 17.59 -10.86 4.26
CA TRP A 373 17.65 -9.67 3.41
C TRP A 373 16.56 -9.77 2.34
N THR A 374 15.64 -8.82 2.35
CA THR A 374 14.51 -8.76 1.42
C THR A 374 13.98 -7.32 1.38
N GLY A 375 13.03 -7.02 0.50
CA GLY A 375 12.21 -5.81 0.59
C GLY A 375 10.78 -6.20 0.94
N THR A 376 10.27 -5.80 2.11
CA THR A 376 8.90 -6.10 2.57
C THR A 376 8.21 -4.85 3.12
N GLN A 377 6.88 -4.81 3.02
CA GLN A 377 6.05 -3.75 3.62
C GLN A 377 5.73 -4.01 5.10
N VAL A 378 6.05 -5.20 5.62
CA VAL A 378 5.67 -5.67 6.97
C VAL A 378 6.85 -6.33 7.69
N ILE A 379 7.85 -5.52 8.05
CA ILE A 379 9.14 -5.98 8.59
C ILE A 379 8.97 -6.86 9.84
N THR A 380 8.07 -6.50 10.76
CA THR A 380 7.82 -7.26 12.00
C THR A 380 7.11 -8.60 11.73
N ARG A 381 6.20 -8.66 10.73
CA ARG A 381 5.59 -9.93 10.29
C ARG A 381 6.59 -10.85 9.60
N ALA A 382 7.49 -10.29 8.77
CA ALA A 382 8.58 -11.04 8.15
C ALA A 382 9.51 -11.65 9.20
N GLN A 383 9.83 -10.91 10.26
CA GLN A 383 10.61 -11.40 11.40
C GLN A 383 9.87 -12.55 12.11
N ALA A 384 8.59 -12.35 12.43
CA ALA A 384 7.77 -13.31 13.17
C ALA A 384 7.55 -14.62 12.39
N VAL A 385 7.24 -14.57 11.09
CA VAL A 385 7.03 -15.79 10.28
C VAL A 385 8.32 -16.60 10.17
N SER A 386 9.45 -15.93 10.06
CA SER A 386 10.75 -16.58 9.95
C SER A 386 11.16 -17.26 11.24
N ALA A 387 10.95 -16.59 12.37
CA ALA A 387 11.14 -17.16 13.70
C ALA A 387 10.28 -18.42 13.91
N LYS A 388 9.00 -18.36 13.49
CA LYS A 388 8.07 -19.49 13.54
C LYS A 388 8.54 -20.70 12.71
N VAL A 389 8.96 -20.48 11.46
CA VAL A 389 9.43 -21.58 10.57
C VAL A 389 10.70 -22.25 11.12
N LEU A 390 11.60 -21.47 11.73
CA LEU A 390 12.85 -21.97 12.30
C LEU A 390 12.69 -22.54 13.72
N GLY A 391 11.60 -22.21 14.43
CA GLY A 391 11.46 -22.52 15.86
C GLY A 391 12.40 -21.71 16.75
N LEU A 392 12.73 -20.49 16.34
CA LEU A 392 13.60 -19.56 17.07
C LEU A 392 12.80 -18.49 17.80
N PRO A 393 13.33 -17.90 18.88
CA PRO A 393 12.82 -16.64 19.43
C PRO A 393 12.90 -15.51 18.39
N VAL A 394 11.94 -14.58 18.40
CA VAL A 394 11.82 -13.50 17.41
C VAL A 394 13.07 -12.60 17.41
N GLU A 395 13.63 -12.33 18.58
CA GLU A 395 14.85 -11.52 18.77
C GLU A 395 16.12 -12.17 18.19
N LYS A 396 16.07 -13.46 17.82
CA LYS A 396 17.16 -14.17 17.13
C LYS A 396 17.09 -14.05 15.62
N VAL A 397 16.06 -13.38 15.09
CA VAL A 397 15.88 -13.13 13.66
C VAL A 397 16.14 -11.65 13.38
N GLN A 398 17.11 -11.35 12.52
CA GLN A 398 17.36 -10.01 12.01
C GLN A 398 16.82 -9.86 10.60
N VAL A 399 16.10 -8.77 10.35
CA VAL A 399 15.55 -8.42 9.04
C VAL A 399 16.26 -7.17 8.52
N HIS A 400 17.02 -7.34 7.45
CA HIS A 400 17.69 -6.29 6.69
C HIS A 400 16.78 -5.87 5.54
N ASN A 401 15.91 -4.89 5.81
CA ASN A 401 14.91 -4.45 4.84
C ASN A 401 15.51 -3.49 3.79
N HIS A 402 15.34 -3.82 2.52
CA HIS A 402 15.86 -3.07 1.37
C HIS A 402 14.74 -2.31 0.64
N LEU A 403 15.14 -1.48 -0.35
CA LEU A 403 14.20 -0.88 -1.29
C LEU A 403 13.41 -1.98 -2.02
N ILE A 404 12.19 -1.64 -2.44
CA ILE A 404 11.29 -2.56 -3.14
C ILE A 404 11.15 -2.14 -4.61
N GLY A 405 11.39 -3.06 -5.54
CA GLY A 405 11.23 -2.85 -6.99
C GLY A 405 9.79 -3.02 -7.50
N GLY A 406 8.83 -2.40 -6.79
CA GLY A 406 7.39 -2.58 -6.98
C GLY A 406 6.78 -3.45 -5.89
N GLY A 407 5.84 -2.88 -5.12
CA GLY A 407 5.11 -3.59 -4.07
C GLY A 407 3.67 -3.84 -4.48
N PHE A 408 2.95 -2.76 -4.78
CA PHE A 408 1.56 -2.76 -5.25
C PHE A 408 0.58 -3.56 -4.37
N GLY A 409 0.94 -3.88 -3.13
CA GLY A 409 0.17 -4.74 -2.23
C GLY A 409 0.78 -6.14 -2.02
N ARG A 410 1.47 -6.68 -3.02
CA ARG A 410 2.13 -8.02 -2.99
C ARG A 410 2.98 -8.25 -1.75
N ARG A 411 3.72 -7.23 -1.33
CA ARG A 411 4.74 -7.32 -0.28
C ARG A 411 4.21 -7.02 1.13
N LEU A 412 2.88 -6.95 1.27
CA LEU A 412 2.18 -7.08 2.54
C LEU A 412 2.06 -8.54 2.99
N ASP A 413 2.19 -9.48 2.06
CA ASP A 413 2.27 -10.90 2.33
C ASP A 413 3.72 -11.36 2.54
N VAL A 414 3.86 -12.48 3.27
CA VAL A 414 5.16 -13.03 3.73
C VAL A 414 5.33 -14.50 3.33
N ASP A 415 4.51 -14.98 2.40
CA ASP A 415 4.50 -16.33 1.86
C ASP A 415 5.84 -16.70 1.21
N ALA A 416 6.36 -15.86 0.32
CA ALA A 416 7.66 -16.08 -0.31
C ALA A 416 8.83 -16.05 0.70
N ILE A 417 8.71 -15.24 1.75
CA ILE A 417 9.70 -15.20 2.85
C ILE A 417 9.64 -16.52 3.63
N ALA A 418 8.45 -16.98 4.00
CA ALA A 418 8.26 -18.24 4.72
C ALA A 418 8.81 -19.44 3.91
N GLN A 419 8.53 -19.50 2.61
CA GLN A 419 9.05 -20.53 1.72
C GLN A 419 10.59 -20.46 1.63
N ALA A 420 11.15 -19.26 1.49
CA ALA A 420 12.61 -19.09 1.45
C ALA A 420 13.29 -19.51 2.75
N VAL A 421 12.69 -19.22 3.91
CA VAL A 421 13.20 -19.68 5.21
C VAL A 421 13.07 -21.20 5.35
N ALA A 422 11.98 -21.81 4.87
CA ALA A 422 11.80 -23.26 4.87
C ALA A 422 12.84 -23.97 4.00
N ILE A 423 13.21 -23.37 2.85
CA ILE A 423 14.31 -23.85 2.00
C ILE A 423 15.65 -23.69 2.73
N ALA A 424 15.94 -22.50 3.25
CA ALA A 424 17.21 -22.18 3.91
C ALA A 424 17.49 -23.03 5.15
N LYS A 425 16.44 -23.49 5.85
CA LYS A 425 16.56 -24.43 6.99
C LYS A 425 17.24 -25.75 6.59
N GLN A 426 17.25 -26.10 5.31
CA GLN A 426 17.81 -27.33 4.76
C GLN A 426 19.15 -27.11 4.04
N VAL A 427 19.67 -25.88 3.99
CA VAL A 427 20.86 -25.51 3.21
C VAL A 427 21.96 -25.00 4.13
N GLU A 428 23.19 -25.44 3.90
CA GLU A 428 24.35 -24.90 4.62
C GLU A 428 24.76 -23.52 4.08
N GLY A 429 24.83 -22.53 4.97
CA GLY A 429 25.23 -21.16 4.65
C GLY A 429 24.11 -20.30 4.06
N PRO A 430 24.43 -19.09 3.57
CA PRO A 430 23.42 -18.19 3.01
C PRO A 430 22.88 -18.69 1.66
N VAL A 431 21.57 -18.57 1.45
CA VAL A 431 20.89 -18.88 0.18
C VAL A 431 19.95 -17.75 -0.22
N LYS A 432 20.03 -17.32 -1.48
CA LYS A 432 19.05 -16.42 -2.10
C LYS A 432 18.03 -17.22 -2.89
N VAL A 433 16.79 -17.20 -2.43
CA VAL A 433 15.65 -17.76 -3.15
C VAL A 433 15.05 -16.67 -4.02
N ILE A 434 14.87 -16.98 -5.30
CA ILE A 434 14.26 -16.10 -6.29
C ILE A 434 13.11 -16.87 -6.93
N TRP A 435 11.93 -16.25 -6.98
CA TRP A 435 10.85 -16.72 -7.83
C TRP A 435 11.12 -16.23 -9.24
N SER A 436 11.03 -17.14 -10.22
CA SER A 436 11.00 -16.73 -11.62
C SER A 436 9.78 -15.83 -11.88
N ARG A 437 9.72 -15.11 -13.01
CA ARG A 437 8.53 -14.31 -13.33
C ARG A 437 7.30 -15.19 -13.48
N GLU A 438 7.49 -16.36 -14.08
CA GLU A 438 6.49 -17.40 -14.26
C GLU A 438 5.92 -17.85 -12.91
N GLU A 439 6.82 -18.16 -11.97
CA GLU A 439 6.45 -18.53 -10.60
C GLU A 439 5.73 -17.38 -9.88
N ASP A 440 6.22 -16.15 -10.01
CA ASP A 440 5.67 -14.94 -9.38
C ASP A 440 4.26 -14.61 -9.86
N ILE A 441 3.93 -14.87 -11.13
CA ILE A 441 2.58 -14.69 -11.67
C ILE A 441 1.66 -15.87 -11.34
N GLN A 442 2.14 -17.11 -11.45
CA GLN A 442 1.30 -18.31 -11.24
C GLN A 442 1.04 -18.64 -9.77
N HIS A 443 1.82 -18.06 -8.86
CA HIS A 443 1.67 -18.21 -7.41
C HIS A 443 1.59 -16.86 -6.68
N ASP A 444 1.09 -15.82 -7.37
CA ASP A 444 0.82 -14.53 -6.75
C ASP A 444 -0.24 -14.67 -5.63
N VAL A 445 -0.28 -13.70 -4.74
CA VAL A 445 -1.41 -13.45 -3.86
C VAL A 445 -2.37 -12.51 -4.60
N TYR A 446 -3.31 -13.08 -5.35
CA TYR A 446 -4.12 -12.30 -6.30
C TYR A 446 -5.05 -11.29 -5.63
N ARG A 447 -5.30 -10.17 -6.31
CA ARG A 447 -6.51 -9.39 -6.01
C ARG A 447 -7.74 -10.27 -6.19
N PRO A 448 -8.74 -10.28 -5.29
CA PRO A 448 -9.93 -11.10 -5.45
C PRO A 448 -10.68 -10.87 -6.78
N TYR A 449 -11.34 -11.93 -7.26
CA TYR A 449 -12.45 -11.78 -8.19
C TYR A 449 -13.64 -11.16 -7.46
N TYR A 450 -14.36 -10.27 -8.14
CA TYR A 450 -15.59 -9.67 -7.62
C TYR A 450 -16.76 -9.87 -8.58
N TYR A 451 -17.92 -10.19 -8.02
CA TYR A 451 -19.19 -10.33 -8.72
C TYR A 451 -20.23 -9.48 -7.98
N ASP A 452 -20.43 -8.24 -8.40
CA ASP A 452 -21.21 -7.29 -7.63
C ASP A 452 -22.57 -7.06 -8.28
N VAL A 453 -23.62 -6.94 -7.46
CA VAL A 453 -24.99 -6.68 -7.91
C VAL A 453 -25.39 -5.29 -7.45
N LEU A 454 -25.73 -4.43 -8.40
CA LEU A 454 -26.18 -3.06 -8.14
C LEU A 454 -27.63 -2.89 -8.59
N SER A 455 -28.43 -2.27 -7.72
CA SER A 455 -29.84 -1.98 -7.97
C SER A 455 -30.13 -0.53 -7.62
N ALA A 456 -30.93 0.16 -8.44
CA ALA A 456 -31.38 1.51 -8.13
C ALA A 456 -32.77 1.81 -8.68
N GLY A 457 -33.44 2.76 -8.04
CA GLY A 457 -34.71 3.31 -8.46
C GLY A 457 -34.57 4.77 -8.84
N LEU A 458 -35.10 5.17 -10.00
CA LEU A 458 -35.26 6.57 -10.38
C LEU A 458 -36.74 6.97 -10.26
N ASP A 459 -37.00 8.14 -9.68
CA ASP A 459 -38.32 8.77 -9.72
C ASP A 459 -38.65 9.35 -11.11
N ASP A 460 -39.85 9.91 -11.26
CA ASP A 460 -40.31 10.52 -12.51
C ASP A 460 -39.47 11.74 -12.94
N LYS A 461 -38.71 12.34 -12.03
CA LYS A 461 -37.80 13.47 -12.29
C LYS A 461 -36.37 13.01 -12.58
N GLY A 462 -36.12 11.70 -12.61
CA GLY A 462 -34.80 11.13 -12.77
C GLY A 462 -33.87 11.45 -11.60
N VAL A 463 -34.41 11.48 -10.38
CA VAL A 463 -33.66 11.54 -9.10
C VAL A 463 -33.60 10.13 -8.52
N VAL A 464 -32.47 9.77 -7.90
CA VAL A 464 -32.27 8.46 -7.29
C VAL A 464 -33.14 8.35 -6.03
N ALA A 465 -34.15 7.48 -6.08
CA ALA A 465 -35.04 7.19 -4.96
C ALA A 465 -34.40 6.20 -3.97
N GLY A 466 -33.63 5.22 -4.48
CA GLY A 466 -32.87 4.29 -3.66
C GLY A 466 -31.74 3.63 -4.44
N PHE A 467 -30.69 3.23 -3.72
CA PHE A 467 -29.48 2.62 -4.25
C PHE A 467 -29.08 1.42 -3.37
N SER A 468 -28.78 0.29 -4.00
CA SER A 468 -28.29 -0.91 -3.35
C SER A 468 -27.06 -1.43 -4.08
N HIS A 469 -26.03 -1.82 -3.34
CA HIS A 469 -24.81 -2.42 -3.86
C HIS A 469 -24.44 -3.62 -2.99
N ARG A 470 -24.48 -4.80 -3.60
CA ARG A 470 -24.01 -6.04 -3.00
C ARG A 470 -22.65 -6.40 -3.56
N VAL A 471 -21.66 -6.43 -2.68
CA VAL A 471 -20.30 -6.86 -2.99
C VAL A 471 -20.18 -8.37 -2.74
N VAL A 472 -19.71 -9.13 -3.73
CA VAL A 472 -19.43 -10.57 -3.55
C VAL A 472 -17.96 -10.85 -3.89
N GLY A 473 -17.21 -11.35 -2.92
CA GLY A 473 -15.79 -11.62 -3.07
C GLY A 473 -15.17 -12.25 -1.83
N SER A 474 -13.88 -12.59 -1.90
CA SER A 474 -13.14 -13.18 -0.77
C SER A 474 -12.78 -12.14 0.27
N SER A 475 -12.61 -12.54 1.53
CA SER A 475 -12.20 -11.61 2.59
C SER A 475 -10.69 -11.62 2.83
N ILE A 476 -10.03 -10.51 2.50
CA ILE A 476 -8.61 -10.31 2.81
C ILE A 476 -8.44 -10.09 4.32
N LEU A 477 -9.35 -9.36 4.98
CA LEU A 477 -9.27 -9.13 6.42
C LEU A 477 -9.42 -10.42 7.21
N ALA A 478 -10.35 -11.30 6.85
CA ALA A 478 -10.54 -12.58 7.55
C ALA A 478 -9.27 -13.46 7.55
N ARG A 479 -8.44 -13.34 6.51
CA ARG A 479 -7.16 -14.05 6.40
C ARG A 479 -6.01 -13.29 7.07
N TRP A 480 -5.85 -12.01 6.73
CA TRP A 480 -4.62 -11.27 6.98
C TRP A 480 -4.64 -10.45 8.28
N ALA A 481 -5.83 -9.96 8.68
CA ALA A 481 -6.06 -9.30 9.95
C ALA A 481 -7.38 -9.79 10.59
N PRO A 482 -7.47 -11.07 11.01
CA PRO A 482 -8.72 -11.66 11.51
C PRO A 482 -9.43 -10.84 12.60
N PRO A 483 -8.74 -10.17 13.55
CA PRO A 483 -9.41 -9.32 14.55
C PRO A 483 -10.20 -8.12 13.99
N LEU A 484 -9.91 -7.71 12.74
CA LEU A 484 -10.62 -6.63 12.04
C LEU A 484 -11.84 -7.14 11.26
N PHE A 485 -11.94 -8.45 11.00
CA PHE A 485 -13.11 -9.06 10.36
C PHE A 485 -14.18 -9.36 11.41
N LYS A 486 -15.28 -8.59 11.39
CA LYS A 486 -16.33 -8.65 12.41
C LYS A 486 -17.69 -8.82 11.75
N ASN A 487 -18.55 -9.66 12.34
CA ASN A 487 -19.94 -9.86 11.91
C ASN A 487 -20.08 -10.25 10.43
N GLY A 488 -19.12 -11.02 9.89
CA GLY A 488 -19.12 -11.42 8.48
C GLY A 488 -18.71 -10.34 7.49
N LEU A 489 -18.38 -9.12 7.96
CA LEU A 489 -18.05 -7.98 7.12
C LEU A 489 -16.54 -7.82 6.95
N ASP A 490 -16.10 -7.74 5.70
CA ASP A 490 -14.81 -7.19 5.34
C ASP A 490 -14.99 -5.69 5.02
N SER A 491 -14.59 -4.82 5.96
CA SER A 491 -14.78 -3.37 5.81
C SER A 491 -13.96 -2.76 4.68
N ASP A 492 -12.88 -3.42 4.26
CA ASP A 492 -12.10 -3.02 3.10
C ASP A 492 -12.87 -3.36 1.82
N ALA A 493 -13.44 -4.56 1.70
CA ALA A 493 -14.22 -4.96 0.52
C ALA A 493 -15.43 -4.04 0.24
N VAL A 494 -15.98 -3.33 1.22
CA VAL A 494 -17.08 -2.37 1.00
C VAL A 494 -16.63 -0.91 0.93
N GLU A 495 -15.33 -0.62 1.04
CA GLU A 495 -14.80 0.75 0.99
C GLU A 495 -15.13 1.40 -0.36
N GLY A 496 -15.83 2.54 -0.32
CA GLY A 496 -16.26 3.25 -1.52
C GLY A 496 -17.49 2.64 -2.22
N GLY A 497 -18.18 1.68 -1.60
CA GLY A 497 -19.35 1.00 -2.16
C GLY A 497 -20.55 1.89 -2.50
N SER A 498 -20.59 3.12 -1.99
CA SER A 498 -21.59 4.17 -2.31
C SER A 498 -20.98 5.37 -3.04
N GLY A 499 -19.66 5.37 -3.30
CA GLY A 499 -18.93 6.52 -3.80
C GLY A 499 -18.97 7.72 -2.84
N PRO A 500 -18.65 8.94 -3.31
CA PRO A 500 -18.79 10.16 -2.51
C PRO A 500 -20.21 10.73 -2.51
N TYR A 501 -21.21 9.91 -2.82
CA TYR A 501 -22.60 10.34 -3.03
C TYR A 501 -23.43 10.19 -1.77
N SER A 502 -24.46 11.04 -1.66
CA SER A 502 -25.49 10.96 -0.62
C SER A 502 -26.76 10.38 -1.21
N PHE A 503 -27.21 9.24 -0.66
CA PHE A 503 -28.49 8.63 -1.00
C PHE A 503 -29.36 8.55 0.25
N ASP A 504 -30.61 9.01 0.15
CA ASP A 504 -31.56 8.95 1.28
C ASP A 504 -31.94 7.51 1.64
N ASN A 505 -31.93 6.62 0.64
CA ASN A 505 -32.19 5.18 0.80
C ASN A 505 -31.04 4.38 0.18
N LEU A 506 -30.16 3.88 1.04
CA LEU A 506 -28.91 3.21 0.70
C LEU A 506 -28.81 1.84 1.38
N LEU A 507 -28.32 0.85 0.65
CA LEU A 507 -27.76 -0.38 1.21
C LEU A 507 -26.45 -0.72 0.51
N VAL A 508 -25.38 -0.88 1.28
CA VAL A 508 -24.15 -1.55 0.83
C VAL A 508 -23.97 -2.78 1.71
N ASP A 509 -24.01 -3.97 1.13
CA ASP A 509 -23.82 -5.23 1.84
C ASP A 509 -22.75 -6.11 1.19
N TYR A 510 -22.26 -7.08 1.96
CA TYR A 510 -21.14 -7.93 1.57
C TYR A 510 -21.48 -9.41 1.77
N VAL A 511 -21.28 -10.19 0.72
CA VAL A 511 -21.34 -11.65 0.78
C VAL A 511 -19.93 -12.21 0.56
N ARG A 512 -19.41 -12.87 1.57
CA ARG A 512 -18.10 -13.53 1.51
C ARG A 512 -18.16 -14.78 0.65
N HIS A 513 -17.30 -14.85 -0.37
CA HIS A 513 -17.07 -16.04 -1.17
C HIS A 513 -15.58 -16.24 -1.43
N GLU A 514 -15.01 -17.32 -0.91
CA GLU A 514 -13.57 -17.61 -1.03
C GLU A 514 -13.24 -18.35 -2.33
N PRO A 515 -12.06 -18.11 -2.94
CA PRO A 515 -11.57 -18.93 -4.05
C PRO A 515 -11.31 -20.38 -3.59
N PRO A 516 -11.01 -21.31 -4.52
CA PRO A 516 -10.66 -22.68 -4.16
C PRO A 516 -9.52 -22.73 -3.14
N ALA A 517 -9.59 -23.70 -2.22
CA ALA A 517 -8.60 -23.84 -1.16
C ALA A 517 -7.17 -23.95 -1.73
N GLY A 518 -6.23 -23.20 -1.17
CA GLY A 518 -4.84 -23.11 -1.67
C GLY A 518 -4.59 -21.93 -2.61
N MET A 519 -5.63 -21.32 -3.17
CA MET A 519 -5.52 -20.01 -3.83
C MET A 519 -5.66 -18.91 -2.78
N THR A 520 -4.64 -18.06 -2.66
CA THR A 520 -4.64 -16.95 -1.69
C THR A 520 -4.96 -15.64 -2.37
N THR A 521 -5.84 -14.84 -1.78
CA THR A 521 -6.10 -13.47 -2.21
C THR A 521 -5.54 -12.43 -1.24
N GLY A 522 -5.23 -11.25 -1.77
CA GLY A 522 -4.67 -10.15 -1.00
C GLY A 522 -4.89 -8.81 -1.66
N TRP A 523 -4.35 -7.78 -1.01
CA TRP A 523 -4.52 -6.41 -1.46
C TRP A 523 -3.69 -6.14 -2.69
N TRP A 524 -4.30 -5.50 -3.67
CA TRP A 524 -3.67 -4.96 -4.87
C TRP A 524 -3.86 -3.44 -4.88
N ARG A 525 -2.93 -2.69 -5.47
CA ARG A 525 -2.87 -1.23 -5.38
C ARG A 525 -4.21 -0.62 -5.76
N GLY A 526 -4.90 -0.02 -4.80
CA GLY A 526 -6.31 0.25 -4.96
C GLY A 526 -7.16 -0.11 -3.76
N VAL A 527 -6.82 -1.26 -3.18
CA VAL A 527 -7.52 -1.88 -2.05
C VAL A 527 -9.02 -2.02 -2.37
N GLY A 528 -9.91 -1.95 -1.37
CA GLY A 528 -11.35 -1.98 -1.60
C GLY A 528 -11.87 -0.97 -2.62
N SER A 529 -11.41 0.28 -2.54
CA SER A 529 -11.92 1.34 -3.40
C SER A 529 -11.75 1.06 -4.91
N THR A 530 -10.72 0.31 -5.32
CA THR A 530 -10.48 0.06 -6.76
C THR A 530 -11.51 -0.83 -7.41
N HIS A 531 -12.05 -1.83 -6.69
CA HIS A 531 -13.12 -2.59 -7.30
C HIS A 531 -14.39 -1.74 -7.28
N ASN A 532 -14.84 -1.30 -6.10
CA ASN A 532 -16.09 -0.57 -5.91
C ASN A 532 -16.24 0.66 -6.83
N SER A 533 -15.16 1.42 -7.08
CA SER A 533 -15.22 2.60 -7.95
C SER A 533 -15.68 2.27 -9.37
N PHE A 534 -15.20 1.17 -9.98
CA PHE A 534 -15.62 0.75 -11.31
C PHE A 534 -17.12 0.44 -11.36
N MET A 535 -17.62 -0.30 -10.36
CA MET A 535 -19.04 -0.65 -10.27
C MET A 535 -19.91 0.58 -10.03
N VAL A 536 -19.59 1.37 -9.00
CA VAL A 536 -20.39 2.53 -8.59
C VAL A 536 -20.39 3.61 -9.66
N GLU A 537 -19.23 4.02 -10.16
CA GLU A 537 -19.14 5.09 -11.15
C GLU A 537 -19.66 4.67 -12.52
N GLY A 538 -19.52 3.39 -12.89
CA GLY A 538 -20.17 2.84 -14.07
C GLY A 538 -21.69 2.89 -13.93
N PHE A 539 -22.22 2.44 -12.79
CA PHE A 539 -23.67 2.39 -12.55
C PHE A 539 -24.30 3.77 -12.42
N VAL A 540 -23.62 4.72 -11.77
CA VAL A 540 -24.05 6.12 -11.69
C VAL A 540 -24.10 6.76 -13.08
N ASP A 541 -23.15 6.45 -13.96
CA ASP A 541 -23.20 6.89 -15.36
C ASP A 541 -24.39 6.27 -16.12
N GLU A 542 -24.75 5.02 -15.79
CA GLU A 542 -25.95 4.39 -16.33
C GLU A 542 -27.23 5.10 -15.94
N LEU A 543 -27.34 5.46 -14.66
CA LEU A 543 -28.47 6.20 -14.12
C LEU A 543 -28.56 7.60 -14.74
N ALA A 544 -27.43 8.28 -14.97
CA ALA A 544 -27.38 9.57 -15.66
C ALA A 544 -27.92 9.45 -17.09
N ALA A 545 -27.44 8.46 -17.86
CA ALA A 545 -27.89 8.19 -19.22
C ALA A 545 -29.40 7.85 -19.26
N ALA A 546 -29.86 7.00 -18.35
CA ALA A 546 -31.27 6.64 -18.24
C ALA A 546 -32.14 7.86 -17.85
N ALA A 547 -31.63 8.74 -16.98
CA ALA A 547 -32.27 10.01 -16.63
C ALA A 547 -32.20 11.06 -17.75
N LYS A 548 -31.45 10.81 -18.84
CA LYS A 548 -31.14 11.78 -19.91
C LYS A 548 -30.52 13.06 -19.36
N LYS A 549 -29.64 12.93 -18.36
CA LYS A 549 -28.90 14.02 -17.72
C LYS A 549 -27.42 13.92 -18.06
N ASP A 550 -26.76 15.07 -18.11
CA ASP A 550 -25.31 15.12 -18.24
C ASP A 550 -24.64 14.37 -17.05
N PRO A 551 -23.64 13.50 -17.30
CA PRO A 551 -23.00 12.71 -16.24
C PRO A 551 -22.28 13.51 -15.15
N VAL A 552 -21.76 14.70 -15.45
CA VAL A 552 -21.12 15.59 -14.45
C VAL A 552 -22.20 16.25 -13.61
N GLU A 553 -23.26 16.79 -14.24
CA GLU A 553 -24.39 17.38 -13.52
C GLU A 553 -25.13 16.36 -12.65
N PHE A 554 -25.29 15.14 -13.14
CA PHE A 554 -25.92 14.05 -12.39
C PHE A 554 -25.15 13.73 -11.12
N ARG A 555 -23.82 13.58 -11.22
CA ARG A 555 -22.94 13.39 -10.06
C ARG A 555 -23.01 14.56 -9.11
N ARG A 556 -22.95 15.79 -9.62
CA ARG A 556 -23.03 17.02 -8.81
C ARG A 556 -24.31 17.05 -7.96
N ALA A 557 -25.44 16.62 -8.51
CA ALA A 557 -26.72 16.55 -7.79
C ALA A 557 -26.72 15.53 -6.63
N LEU A 558 -25.85 14.52 -6.69
CA LEU A 558 -25.73 13.47 -5.66
C LEU A 558 -24.74 13.83 -4.53
N LEU A 559 -23.96 14.90 -4.65
CA LEU A 559 -22.88 15.19 -3.68
C LEU A 559 -23.37 15.81 -2.36
N GLY A 560 -24.65 16.16 -2.25
CA GLY A 560 -25.23 16.71 -1.02
C GLY A 560 -24.37 17.82 -0.41
N LYS A 561 -23.79 17.55 0.77
CA LYS A 561 -22.92 18.47 1.53
C LYS A 561 -21.42 18.17 1.40
N ALA A 562 -20.95 17.60 0.28
CA ALA A 562 -19.54 17.29 0.03
C ALA A 562 -18.86 18.36 -0.87
N PRO A 563 -18.52 19.56 -0.35
CA PRO A 563 -17.95 20.64 -1.17
C PRO A 563 -16.58 20.30 -1.76
N ARG A 564 -15.76 19.49 -1.08
CA ARG A 564 -14.45 19.04 -1.59
C ARG A 564 -14.59 18.08 -2.77
N ALA A 565 -15.55 17.15 -2.71
CA ALA A 565 -15.89 16.27 -3.84
C ALA A 565 -16.37 17.10 -5.05
N LYS A 566 -17.22 18.11 -4.79
CA LYS A 566 -17.69 19.02 -5.84
C LYS A 566 -16.55 19.82 -6.45
N ALA A 567 -15.62 20.32 -5.63
CA ALA A 567 -14.48 21.10 -6.08
C ALA A 567 -13.57 20.31 -7.02
N VAL A 568 -13.25 19.05 -6.70
CA VAL A 568 -12.45 18.21 -7.62
C VAL A 568 -13.24 17.87 -8.89
N LEU A 569 -14.54 17.56 -8.80
CA LEU A 569 -15.38 17.26 -9.97
C LEU A 569 -15.41 18.43 -10.94
N ASP A 570 -15.69 19.63 -10.43
CA ASP A 570 -15.80 20.84 -11.24
C ASP A 570 -14.45 21.21 -11.88
N LEU A 571 -13.34 21.12 -11.12
CA LEU A 571 -12.01 21.42 -11.64
C LEU A 571 -11.59 20.42 -12.73
N ALA A 572 -11.84 19.12 -12.55
CA ALA A 572 -11.54 18.13 -13.57
C ALA A 572 -12.36 18.35 -14.84
N ALA A 573 -13.66 18.63 -14.71
CA ALA A 573 -14.54 18.92 -15.84
C ALA A 573 -14.11 20.20 -16.59
N GLU A 574 -13.77 21.27 -15.87
CA GLU A 574 -13.25 22.51 -16.44
C GLU A 574 -11.96 22.26 -17.24
N LYS A 575 -10.95 21.63 -16.62
CA LYS A 575 -9.64 21.40 -17.25
C LYS A 575 -9.70 20.39 -18.41
N ALA A 576 -10.67 19.48 -18.39
CA ALA A 576 -10.93 18.58 -19.50
C ALA A 576 -11.65 19.27 -20.68
N GLY A 577 -12.20 20.47 -20.47
CA GLY A 577 -13.08 21.11 -21.45
C GLY A 577 -14.36 20.31 -21.66
N TRP A 578 -14.98 19.83 -20.57
CA TRP A 578 -16.20 19.03 -20.62
C TRP A 578 -17.28 19.71 -21.48
N GLY A 579 -17.97 18.93 -22.32
CA GLY A 579 -18.93 19.44 -23.31
C GLY A 579 -18.34 19.91 -24.64
N SER A 580 -17.01 20.04 -24.76
CA SER A 580 -16.38 20.29 -26.07
C SER A 580 -16.49 19.07 -27.00
N PRO A 581 -16.65 19.27 -28.32
CA PRO A 581 -16.77 18.17 -29.29
C PRO A 581 -15.48 17.38 -29.40
N LEU A 582 -15.62 16.07 -29.65
CA LEU A 582 -14.53 15.14 -29.95
C LEU A 582 -14.68 14.56 -31.36
N PRO A 583 -13.60 14.02 -31.96
CA PRO A 583 -13.69 13.28 -33.23
C PRO A 583 -14.68 12.11 -33.14
N ALA A 584 -15.23 11.70 -34.29
CA ALA A 584 -16.05 10.50 -34.37
C ALA A 584 -15.29 9.25 -33.86
N GLY A 585 -15.99 8.36 -33.16
CA GLY A 585 -15.39 7.19 -32.51
C GLY A 585 -14.57 7.54 -31.26
N SER A 586 -14.62 8.77 -30.78
CA SER A 586 -14.00 9.19 -29.51
C SER A 586 -15.06 9.61 -28.49
N GLY A 587 -14.72 9.46 -27.21
CA GLY A 587 -15.63 9.76 -26.11
C GLY A 587 -14.89 10.28 -24.89
N ARG A 588 -15.63 10.96 -24.02
CA ARG A 588 -15.14 11.51 -22.75
C ARG A 588 -15.96 10.93 -21.61
N GLY A 589 -15.29 10.40 -20.60
CA GLY A 589 -15.91 9.77 -19.45
C GLY A 589 -15.36 10.32 -18.15
N VAL A 590 -16.23 10.48 -17.16
CA VAL A 590 -15.89 11.04 -15.84
C VAL A 590 -16.04 9.98 -14.75
N SER A 591 -15.17 10.09 -13.74
CA SER A 591 -15.27 9.36 -12.48
C SER A 591 -14.99 10.29 -11.31
N LEU A 592 -15.58 9.98 -10.15
CA LEU A 592 -15.33 10.68 -8.90
C LEU A 592 -15.26 9.69 -7.74
N ILE A 593 -14.18 9.74 -6.95
CA ILE A 593 -13.99 8.86 -5.80
C ILE A 593 -13.68 9.67 -4.54
N PHE A 594 -14.08 9.10 -3.40
CA PHE A 594 -13.54 9.46 -2.08
C PHE A 594 -13.01 8.19 -1.44
N ALA A 595 -11.70 8.15 -1.23
CA ALA A 595 -11.04 7.02 -0.61
C ALA A 595 -9.79 7.51 0.12
N PHE A 596 -9.40 6.81 1.18
CA PHE A 596 -8.17 7.10 1.92
C PHE A 596 -8.09 8.54 2.48
N GLY A 597 -9.22 9.21 2.71
CA GLY A 597 -9.29 10.61 3.14
C GLY A 597 -8.96 11.62 2.04
N SER A 598 -9.06 11.24 0.76
CA SER A 598 -8.78 12.09 -0.39
C SER A 598 -9.86 11.98 -1.45
N TYR A 599 -10.08 13.08 -2.15
CA TYR A 599 -11.02 13.17 -3.26
C TYR A 599 -10.25 13.22 -4.57
N LEU A 600 -10.69 12.44 -5.57
CA LEU A 600 -10.13 12.46 -6.90
C LEU A 600 -11.26 12.43 -7.92
N ALA A 601 -11.27 13.40 -8.82
CA ALA A 601 -12.05 13.34 -10.04
C ALA A 601 -11.12 13.12 -11.23
N GLN A 602 -11.52 12.26 -12.15
CA GLN A 602 -10.77 12.01 -13.38
C GLN A 602 -11.71 12.05 -14.58
N VAL A 603 -11.20 12.63 -15.66
CA VAL A 603 -11.84 12.62 -16.97
C VAL A 603 -10.89 11.95 -17.96
N ALA A 604 -11.34 10.85 -18.56
CA ALA A 604 -10.61 10.14 -19.60
C ALA A 604 -11.20 10.47 -20.97
N GLU A 605 -10.33 10.67 -21.96
CA GLU A 605 -10.66 10.67 -23.37
C GLU A 605 -10.16 9.38 -24.01
N VAL A 606 -11.02 8.72 -24.78
CA VAL A 606 -10.70 7.48 -25.48
C VAL A 606 -11.04 7.60 -26.95
N ALA A 607 -10.31 6.86 -27.77
CA ALA A 607 -10.67 6.56 -29.15
C ALA A 607 -10.90 5.06 -29.29
N VAL A 608 -12.00 4.68 -29.96
CA VAL A 608 -12.36 3.30 -30.26
C VAL A 608 -12.30 3.11 -31.77
N ALA A 609 -11.45 2.20 -32.23
CA ALA A 609 -11.35 1.89 -33.66
C ALA A 609 -12.45 0.90 -34.09
N GLY A 610 -12.68 0.78 -35.39
CA GLY A 610 -13.73 -0.11 -35.94
C GLY A 610 -13.52 -1.60 -35.66
N ASP A 611 -12.29 -2.02 -35.36
CA ASP A 611 -11.93 -3.38 -34.91
C ASP A 611 -12.16 -3.61 -33.41
N GLY A 612 -12.65 -2.59 -32.69
CA GLY A 612 -12.91 -2.60 -31.27
C GLY A 612 -11.72 -2.28 -30.38
N SER A 613 -10.54 -2.01 -30.95
CA SER A 613 -9.37 -1.59 -30.16
C SER A 613 -9.61 -0.23 -29.49
N VAL A 614 -9.18 -0.11 -28.23
CA VAL A 614 -9.37 1.10 -27.41
C VAL A 614 -8.03 1.72 -27.12
N GLN A 615 -7.92 3.02 -27.39
CA GLN A 615 -6.79 3.84 -26.97
C GLN A 615 -7.27 4.90 -25.98
N VAL A 616 -6.66 4.94 -24.79
CA VAL A 616 -6.80 6.09 -23.89
C VAL A 616 -5.85 7.18 -24.39
N THR A 617 -6.38 8.33 -24.80
CA THR A 617 -5.59 9.37 -25.47
C THR A 617 -5.18 10.50 -24.52
N ARG A 618 -6.05 10.83 -23.54
CA ARG A 618 -5.81 11.88 -22.56
C ARG A 618 -6.51 11.58 -21.24
N ILE A 619 -5.89 11.99 -20.14
CA ILE A 619 -6.47 11.96 -18.80
C ILE A 619 -6.26 13.33 -18.15
N VAL A 620 -7.33 13.87 -17.59
CA VAL A 620 -7.31 15.06 -16.75
C VAL A 620 -7.80 14.69 -15.36
N ALA A 621 -7.01 14.97 -14.34
CA ALA A 621 -7.35 14.66 -12.96
C ALA A 621 -7.30 15.91 -12.06
N ALA A 622 -8.24 16.00 -11.13
CA ALA A 622 -8.22 16.97 -10.04
C ALA A 622 -8.20 16.22 -8.70
N PHE A 623 -7.25 16.54 -7.84
CA PHE A 623 -6.97 15.81 -6.62
C PHE A 623 -6.96 16.73 -5.40
N ASP A 624 -7.65 16.30 -4.34
CA ASP A 624 -7.65 16.95 -3.03
C ASP A 624 -7.29 15.92 -1.96
N CYS A 625 -6.04 15.98 -1.49
CA CYS A 625 -5.56 15.21 -0.35
C CYS A 625 -5.33 16.07 0.89
N GLY A 626 -6.00 17.22 1.03
CA GLY A 626 -5.64 18.17 2.06
C GLY A 626 -4.26 18.79 1.80
N ARG A 627 -3.50 19.03 2.87
CA ARG A 627 -2.16 19.61 2.77
C ARG A 627 -1.23 18.71 1.97
N GLN A 628 -0.69 19.24 0.88
CA GLN A 628 0.29 18.57 0.05
C GLN A 628 1.66 18.63 0.74
N VAL A 629 2.32 17.47 0.89
CA VAL A 629 3.69 17.42 1.46
C VAL A 629 4.74 17.65 0.39
N ASN A 630 4.66 16.90 -0.72
CA ASN A 630 5.52 17.05 -1.89
C ASN A 630 4.65 16.91 -3.15
N PRO A 631 4.26 18.02 -3.80
CA PRO A 631 3.40 18.01 -4.98
C PRO A 631 3.95 17.20 -6.16
N ASN A 632 5.28 17.17 -6.35
CA ASN A 632 5.91 16.38 -7.42
C ASN A 632 5.69 14.88 -7.22
N THR A 633 5.91 14.40 -6.00
CA THR A 633 5.67 12.99 -5.65
C THR A 633 4.19 12.63 -5.76
N LEU A 634 3.29 13.52 -5.32
CA LEU A 634 1.85 13.33 -5.46
C LEU A 634 1.43 13.21 -6.93
N LYS A 635 1.93 14.09 -7.81
CA LYS A 635 1.65 14.05 -9.25
C LYS A 635 2.10 12.73 -9.86
N ALA A 636 3.34 12.32 -9.59
CA ALA A 636 3.88 11.06 -10.06
C ALA A 636 3.08 9.84 -9.55
N GLN A 637 2.57 9.90 -8.31
CA GLN A 637 1.75 8.84 -7.73
C GLN A 637 0.38 8.70 -8.41
N ILE A 638 -0.28 9.81 -8.72
CA ILE A 638 -1.55 9.82 -9.45
C ILE A 638 -1.34 9.30 -10.87
N GLU A 639 -0.38 9.84 -11.60
CA GLU A 639 -0.07 9.47 -13.00
C GLU A 639 0.37 8.01 -13.12
N GLY A 640 1.28 7.55 -12.25
CA GLY A 640 1.68 6.15 -12.22
C GLY A 640 0.53 5.22 -11.82
N GLY A 641 -0.41 5.68 -10.98
CA GLY A 641 -1.62 4.93 -10.65
C GLY A 641 -2.58 4.82 -11.83
N GLN A 642 -2.75 5.89 -12.61
CA GLN A 642 -3.57 5.89 -13.82
C GLN A 642 -3.09 4.88 -14.85
N ILE A 643 -1.78 4.85 -15.12
CA ILE A 643 -1.17 3.86 -16.02
C ILE A 643 -1.40 2.42 -15.53
N PHE A 644 -1.25 2.19 -14.22
CA PHE A 644 -1.48 0.88 -13.61
C PHE A 644 -2.95 0.44 -13.70
N GLY A 645 -3.89 1.34 -13.45
CA GLY A 645 -5.32 1.06 -13.57
C GLY A 645 -5.79 0.88 -15.02
N ILE A 646 -5.24 1.63 -15.98
CA ILE A 646 -5.51 1.43 -17.42
C ILE A 646 -5.00 0.06 -17.87
N THR A 647 -3.80 -0.33 -17.42
CA THR A 647 -3.26 -1.66 -17.71
C THR A 647 -4.22 -2.75 -17.25
N ALA A 648 -4.73 -2.65 -16.02
CA ALA A 648 -5.70 -3.61 -15.50
C ALA A 648 -7.03 -3.60 -16.28
N ALA A 649 -7.53 -2.42 -16.66
CA ALA A 649 -8.80 -2.29 -17.37
C ALA A 649 -8.73 -2.82 -18.81
N LEU A 650 -7.63 -2.62 -19.52
CA LEU A 650 -7.47 -3.06 -20.91
C LEU A 650 -6.97 -4.50 -21.04
N TYR A 651 -6.02 -4.92 -20.20
CA TYR A 651 -5.24 -6.14 -20.41
C TYR A 651 -5.16 -7.06 -19.19
N GLY A 652 -5.51 -6.57 -18.00
CA GLY A 652 -5.35 -7.32 -16.76
C GLY A 652 -6.30 -8.51 -16.67
N GLY A 653 -5.86 -9.56 -15.98
CA GLY A 653 -6.72 -10.69 -15.66
C GLY A 653 -5.93 -11.96 -15.44
N ILE A 654 -6.24 -12.65 -14.35
CA ILE A 654 -5.80 -14.01 -14.09
C ILE A 654 -7.01 -14.93 -14.26
N THR A 655 -6.86 -15.93 -15.13
CA THR A 655 -7.90 -16.93 -15.42
C THR A 655 -7.48 -18.31 -14.95
N LEU A 656 -8.47 -19.10 -14.56
CA LEU A 656 -8.29 -20.41 -13.97
C LEU A 656 -8.79 -21.53 -14.89
N LYS A 657 -7.95 -22.55 -15.08
CA LYS A 657 -8.29 -23.76 -15.82
C LYS A 657 -7.57 -24.96 -15.21
N ASP A 658 -8.27 -26.07 -15.02
CA ASP A 658 -7.72 -27.30 -14.43
C ASP A 658 -7.02 -27.05 -13.09
N GLY A 659 -7.57 -26.14 -12.27
CA GLY A 659 -7.08 -25.80 -10.93
C GLY A 659 -5.80 -24.95 -10.89
N ARG A 660 -5.37 -24.40 -12.03
CA ARG A 660 -4.14 -23.60 -12.17
C ARG A 660 -4.37 -22.29 -12.91
N VAL A 661 -3.41 -21.38 -12.80
CA VAL A 661 -3.38 -20.11 -13.54
C VAL A 661 -2.85 -20.32 -14.96
N GLU A 662 -3.54 -19.73 -15.94
CA GLU A 662 -3.16 -19.82 -17.36
C GLU A 662 -2.06 -18.82 -17.75
N GLN A 663 -2.05 -17.63 -17.15
CA GLN A 663 -1.05 -16.59 -17.44
C GLN A 663 0.27 -16.90 -16.74
N THR A 664 1.39 -16.58 -17.40
CA THR A 664 2.73 -16.94 -16.90
C THR A 664 3.68 -15.74 -16.90
N ASN A 665 3.67 -14.90 -17.94
CA ASN A 665 4.63 -13.80 -18.07
C ASN A 665 3.98 -12.62 -18.83
N PHE A 666 4.71 -11.53 -19.09
CA PHE A 666 4.20 -10.31 -19.71
C PHE A 666 3.73 -10.44 -21.16
N ASP A 667 3.96 -11.60 -21.79
CA ASP A 667 3.40 -11.99 -23.08
C ASP A 667 1.96 -12.50 -22.95
N SER A 668 1.61 -13.13 -21.82
CA SER A 668 0.27 -13.66 -21.51
C SER A 668 -0.50 -12.83 -20.47
N TYR A 669 0.20 -12.02 -19.68
CA TYR A 669 -0.31 -10.98 -18.76
C TYR A 669 0.23 -9.61 -19.19
N GLN A 670 -0.36 -9.05 -20.24
CA GLN A 670 0.17 -7.86 -20.90
C GLN A 670 0.14 -6.62 -20.00
N LEU A 671 1.21 -5.82 -20.07
CA LEU A 671 1.28 -4.49 -19.49
C LEU A 671 1.17 -3.40 -20.57
N LEU A 672 0.59 -2.25 -20.23
CA LEU A 672 0.58 -1.08 -21.10
C LEU A 672 2.02 -0.66 -21.45
N ARG A 673 2.27 -0.41 -22.74
CA ARG A 673 3.58 0.01 -23.26
C ARG A 673 3.70 1.53 -23.39
N ILE A 674 4.93 2.02 -23.53
CA ILE A 674 5.21 3.46 -23.57
C ILE A 674 4.49 4.20 -24.71
N ASN A 675 4.30 3.55 -25.86
CA ASN A 675 3.59 4.10 -27.01
C ASN A 675 2.06 4.17 -26.81
N GLU A 676 1.53 3.52 -25.78
CA GLU A 676 0.11 3.50 -25.42
C GLU A 676 -0.20 4.45 -24.25
N ALA A 677 0.82 5.09 -23.66
CA ALA A 677 0.63 6.00 -22.54
C ALA A 677 -0.13 7.28 -22.98
N PRO A 678 -1.22 7.66 -22.30
CA PRO A 678 -1.98 8.87 -22.62
C PRO A 678 -1.23 10.15 -22.25
N LYS A 679 -1.70 11.27 -22.78
CA LYS A 679 -1.36 12.58 -22.21
C LYS A 679 -2.02 12.71 -20.84
N MET A 680 -1.25 13.06 -19.79
CA MET A 680 -1.77 13.12 -18.43
C MET A 680 -1.56 14.51 -17.83
N GLU A 681 -2.61 15.03 -17.21
CA GLU A 681 -2.62 16.32 -16.51
C GLU A 681 -3.22 16.12 -15.12
N THR A 682 -2.47 16.49 -14.07
CA THR A 682 -2.92 16.40 -12.67
C THR A 682 -2.91 17.79 -12.05
N TYR A 683 -4.07 18.21 -11.56
CA TYR A 683 -4.30 19.46 -10.86
C TYR A 683 -4.61 19.18 -9.39
N PHE A 684 -4.15 20.06 -8.50
CA PHE A 684 -4.38 19.93 -7.06
C PHE A 684 -5.30 21.03 -6.55
N ILE A 685 -6.18 20.67 -5.62
CA ILE A 685 -6.91 21.63 -4.79
C ILE A 685 -5.96 22.10 -3.68
N GLU A 686 -5.82 23.41 -3.52
CA GLU A 686 -5.16 23.98 -2.35
C GLU A 686 -6.04 23.78 -1.11
N SER A 687 -5.48 23.17 -0.06
CA SER A 687 -6.24 22.81 1.12
C SER A 687 -5.39 22.88 2.39
N THR A 688 -6.02 23.32 3.46
CA THR A 688 -5.45 23.38 4.81
C THR A 688 -5.82 22.17 5.67
N GLU A 689 -6.67 21.27 5.15
CA GLU A 689 -7.05 20.03 5.80
C GLU A 689 -5.82 19.13 6.07
N PRO A 690 -5.85 18.26 7.09
CA PRO A 690 -4.81 17.26 7.28
C PRO A 690 -4.59 16.41 6.01
N PRO A 691 -3.35 15.99 5.72
CA PRO A 691 -3.07 15.19 4.54
C PRO A 691 -3.84 13.85 4.53
N GLY A 692 -4.49 13.55 3.42
CA GLY A 692 -5.04 12.25 3.09
C GLY A 692 -4.04 11.35 2.33
N GLY A 693 -4.56 10.24 1.81
CA GLY A 693 -3.80 9.23 1.08
C GLY A 693 -3.69 9.46 -0.42
N ALA A 694 -2.55 9.17 -1.02
CA ALA A 694 -2.30 9.36 -2.47
C ALA A 694 -1.74 8.12 -3.19
N GLY A 695 -1.56 7.01 -2.48
CA GLY A 695 -0.99 5.77 -3.03
C GLY A 695 -1.89 5.12 -4.07
N GLU A 696 -3.17 4.99 -3.75
CA GLU A 696 -4.17 4.23 -4.52
C GLU A 696 -5.12 5.05 -5.42
N PRO A 697 -5.51 6.32 -5.12
CA PRO A 697 -6.61 7.00 -5.82
C PRO A 697 -6.51 7.01 -7.35
N GLY A 698 -5.33 7.30 -7.92
CA GLY A 698 -5.14 7.31 -9.37
C GLY A 698 -5.47 5.98 -10.04
N THR A 699 -5.20 4.86 -9.35
CA THR A 699 -5.53 3.51 -9.82
C THR A 699 -7.03 3.23 -9.70
N ALA A 700 -7.63 3.59 -8.56
CA ALA A 700 -9.04 3.33 -8.30
C ALA A 700 -9.97 4.08 -9.24
N GLY A 701 -9.71 5.35 -9.55
CA GLY A 701 -10.64 6.16 -10.34
C GLY A 701 -10.57 5.94 -11.86
N ILE A 702 -9.51 5.34 -12.41
CA ILE A 702 -9.29 5.46 -13.87
C ILE A 702 -10.15 4.50 -14.71
N ALA A 703 -10.34 3.25 -14.25
CA ALA A 703 -11.14 2.26 -14.98
C ALA A 703 -12.58 2.74 -15.27
N PRO A 704 -13.35 3.28 -14.30
CA PRO A 704 -14.68 3.80 -14.59
C PRO A 704 -14.68 4.97 -15.58
N ALA A 705 -13.73 5.90 -15.48
CA ALA A 705 -13.63 7.01 -16.43
C ALA A 705 -13.41 6.49 -17.87
N VAL A 706 -12.58 5.46 -18.04
CA VAL A 706 -12.33 4.83 -19.35
C VAL A 706 -13.58 4.15 -19.90
N VAL A 707 -14.29 3.31 -19.12
CA VAL A 707 -15.49 2.63 -19.63
C VAL A 707 -16.65 3.58 -19.89
N ASN A 708 -16.79 4.65 -19.11
CA ASN A 708 -17.77 5.70 -19.36
C ASN A 708 -17.44 6.46 -20.66
N ALA A 709 -16.14 6.66 -20.95
CA ALA A 709 -15.70 7.28 -22.20
C ALA A 709 -15.96 6.36 -23.41
N ILE A 710 -15.76 5.05 -23.27
CA ILE A 710 -16.11 4.05 -24.30
C ILE A 710 -17.62 4.07 -24.57
N PHE A 711 -18.44 4.11 -23.52
CA PHE A 711 -19.89 4.24 -23.67
C PHE A 711 -20.27 5.53 -24.40
N ALA A 712 -19.66 6.67 -24.06
CA ALA A 712 -19.89 7.92 -24.78
C ALA A 712 -19.48 7.86 -26.27
N ALA A 713 -18.42 7.10 -26.59
CA ALA A 713 -17.93 6.94 -27.96
C ALA A 713 -18.78 5.99 -28.82
N THR A 714 -19.38 4.95 -28.20
CA THR A 714 -19.91 3.77 -28.90
C THR A 714 -21.37 3.42 -28.58
N GLY A 715 -21.92 3.98 -27.50
CA GLY A 715 -23.19 3.55 -26.91
C GLY A 715 -23.16 2.18 -26.24
N LYS A 716 -22.02 1.46 -26.23
CA LYS A 716 -21.90 0.13 -25.63
C LYS A 716 -21.44 0.22 -24.18
N ARG A 717 -22.22 -0.38 -23.28
CA ARG A 717 -21.91 -0.43 -21.85
C ARG A 717 -21.08 -1.67 -21.54
N LEU A 718 -19.95 -1.49 -20.86
CA LEU A 718 -19.09 -2.57 -20.39
C LEU A 718 -19.21 -2.69 -18.87
N ARG A 719 -19.56 -3.88 -18.39
CA ARG A 719 -19.71 -4.18 -16.95
C ARG A 719 -18.71 -5.22 -16.44
N LYS A 720 -17.87 -5.74 -17.33
CA LYS A 720 -16.85 -6.75 -17.03
C LYS A 720 -15.48 -6.22 -17.47
N LEU A 721 -14.49 -6.40 -16.60
CA LEU A 721 -13.08 -6.18 -16.92
C LEU A 721 -12.35 -7.53 -17.10
N PRO A 722 -11.26 -7.59 -17.88
CA PRO A 722 -10.77 -6.51 -18.77
C PRO A 722 -11.72 -6.24 -19.95
N ILE A 723 -11.48 -5.13 -20.65
CA ILE A 723 -12.27 -4.71 -21.81
C ILE A 723 -12.11 -5.72 -22.95
N ASP A 724 -13.21 -6.37 -23.35
CA ASP A 724 -13.23 -7.23 -24.52
C ASP A 724 -13.44 -6.41 -25.80
N ALA A 725 -12.37 -6.25 -26.58
CA ALA A 725 -12.42 -5.57 -27.87
C ALA A 725 -13.45 -6.17 -28.84
N ASN A 726 -13.75 -7.48 -28.74
CA ASN A 726 -14.77 -8.10 -29.60
C ASN A 726 -16.18 -7.56 -29.31
N ALA A 727 -16.47 -7.22 -28.06
CA ALA A 727 -17.73 -6.57 -27.69
C ALA A 727 -17.87 -5.20 -28.36
N LEU A 728 -16.75 -4.55 -28.74
CA LEU A 728 -16.72 -3.22 -29.33
C LEU A 728 -16.64 -3.22 -30.87
N LYS A 729 -16.39 -4.36 -31.51
CA LYS A 729 -16.41 -4.46 -32.98
C LYS A 729 -17.74 -3.96 -33.54
N SER A 730 -17.66 -3.19 -34.65
CA SER A 730 -18.84 -2.65 -35.35
C SER A 730 -19.78 -1.79 -34.49
N ALA A 731 -19.25 -1.15 -33.44
CA ALA A 731 -19.96 -0.11 -32.68
C ALA A 731 -19.94 1.25 -33.40
#